data_AF-A0A453BYC1-F1
#
_entry.id   AF-A0A453BYC1-F1
#
_cell.length_a   1.000
_cell.length_b   1.000
_cell.length_c   1.000
_cell.angle_alpha   90.00
_cell.angle_beta   90.00
_cell.angle_gamma   90.00
#
_symmetry.space_group_name_H-M   'P 1'
#
loop_
_entity.id
_entity.type
_entity.pdbx_description
1 polymer ?
#
loop_
_entity_poly.entity_id
_entity_poly.type
_entity_poly.pdbx_seq_one_letter_code
_entity_poly.pdbx_strand_id
1 'polypeptide(L)'
;MRYISTSEACWRIFQFDLHYRDPAVERLPFHLENEQQVIFPDSTDLDKIVTREGSKSTKFTQWMEANKIYELGKELTYAEFPTKFVWKRETKCWQKRKRDYAIGRIYYAHPASGERHYLRMLLNTKKGCTSFEDIRTIDGVPHPTYKSACQALGFLDDDTEWIDCINEASSWASGAQLRQLFTTILSHCEVTNPKILWDSTWEALCEDMQYKRRIILNIPTLQLTNTQKQAYGLIEIEKLMRQVGKSLKEYTEIELPNAAELDELGNRLINEEVNYDMEKLKDEHKTILNNLNQDQKKAFDKIMESVNKGLGKQIFVEGYSGTGKTYLWKALTTKLRSEGKIVLAVASCGIAALLLQGGRTAHSRFRIPLNITEESTCEIKQGSHLAELLKKTSLILWDGAPMANKHCFEALDKSLRDILRFTNENSDEKPFGGMTIILGGDFRQILPVITKGRREQIVNATIKRSYLWKHFEIFELTQNMRLKCLSDDPIQKQKVAEFAEWILQIGDGKTASDEGEDWIKIPKDLLLQKGENRKELIVESIYPNLLQKYRERDYLEERAILCPRNDTVKEINDHIMSQIQGDEVTYLSLDTVCKATTNTNIMMNMQPTEFLNTLTSPGIPDHELKLKVGLPVMLLRNINQAAGLC
;
A
#
# COMPACT_ATOMS: atom_id res chain seq x y z
N MET A 1 15.10 5.96 -40.37
CA MET A 1 16.38 6.67 -40.58
C MET A 1 16.87 7.21 -39.25
N ARG A 2 18.09 6.87 -38.81
CA ARG A 2 18.74 7.53 -37.66
C ARG A 2 19.52 8.74 -38.19
N TYR A 3 19.23 9.93 -37.67
CA TYR A 3 19.99 11.15 -37.96
C TYR A 3 21.30 11.09 -37.17
N ILE A 4 22.43 11.19 -37.86
CA ILE A 4 23.77 11.24 -37.26
C ILE A 4 24.18 12.71 -37.25
N SER A 5 24.50 13.26 -36.07
CA SER A 5 24.94 14.65 -35.99
C SER A 5 26.31 14.84 -36.66
N THR A 6 26.61 16.06 -37.09
CA THR A 6 27.92 16.42 -37.64
C THR A 6 29.07 16.09 -36.69
N SER A 7 28.86 16.22 -35.38
CA SER A 7 29.80 15.82 -34.34
C SER A 7 30.03 14.29 -34.30
N GLU A 8 28.98 13.48 -34.40
CA GLU A 8 29.09 12.01 -34.43
C GLU A 8 29.75 11.51 -35.73
N ALA A 9 29.51 12.20 -36.85
CA ALA A 9 30.15 11.89 -38.13
C ALA A 9 31.66 12.17 -38.10
N CYS A 10 32.10 13.30 -37.54
CA CYS A 10 33.52 13.60 -37.36
C CYS A 10 34.22 12.56 -36.47
N TRP A 11 33.62 12.17 -35.34
CA TRP A 11 34.19 11.14 -34.47
C TRP A 11 34.36 9.78 -35.17
N ARG A 12 33.39 9.39 -36.00
CA ARG A 12 33.48 8.17 -36.83
C ARG A 12 34.60 8.24 -37.85
N ILE A 13 34.75 9.39 -38.53
CA ILE A 13 35.81 9.60 -39.54
C ILE A 13 37.20 9.51 -38.91
N PHE A 14 37.37 10.08 -37.72
CA PHE A 14 38.65 10.06 -37.00
C PHE A 14 38.87 8.79 -36.15
N GLN A 15 37.97 7.80 -36.24
CA GLN A 15 38.02 6.54 -35.48
C GLN A 15 38.14 6.73 -33.96
N PHE A 16 37.62 7.83 -33.42
CA PHE A 16 37.56 8.01 -31.98
C PHE A 16 36.49 7.11 -31.37
N ASP A 17 36.71 6.67 -30.14
CA ASP A 17 35.73 5.89 -29.39
C ASP A 17 34.45 6.72 -29.18
N LEU A 18 33.37 6.33 -29.85
CA LEU A 18 32.07 7.03 -29.84
C LEU A 18 31.29 6.81 -28.54
N HIS A 19 31.55 5.69 -27.87
CA HIS A 19 30.86 5.30 -26.66
C HIS A 19 31.83 4.63 -25.71
N TYR A 20 32.10 5.28 -24.59
CA TYR A 20 32.68 4.64 -23.42
C TYR A 20 31.54 4.17 -22.51
N ARG A 21 31.60 2.92 -22.03
CA ARG A 21 30.65 2.38 -21.05
C ARG A 21 31.43 1.95 -19.83
N ASP A 22 31.21 2.65 -18.73
CA ASP A 22 31.76 2.32 -17.43
C ASP A 22 30.63 2.01 -16.46
N PRO A 23 30.55 0.77 -15.94
CA PRO A 23 31.41 -0.38 -16.23
C PRO A 23 31.17 -1.01 -17.60
N ALA A 24 32.14 -1.81 -18.08
CA ALA A 24 32.00 -2.57 -19.32
C ALA A 24 30.82 -3.56 -19.26
N VAL A 25 30.08 -3.70 -20.37
CA VAL A 25 28.92 -4.61 -20.46
C VAL A 25 29.26 -5.82 -21.31
N GLU A 26 29.23 -7.01 -20.72
CA GLU A 26 29.48 -8.29 -21.41
C GLU A 26 28.15 -8.92 -21.84
N ARG A 27 27.95 -9.14 -23.14
CA ARG A 27 26.75 -9.83 -23.65
C ARG A 27 26.88 -11.34 -23.51
N LEU A 28 25.86 -11.95 -22.92
CA LEU A 28 25.84 -13.36 -22.54
C LEU A 28 24.77 -14.13 -23.36
N PRO A 29 25.18 -14.79 -24.47
CA PRO A 29 24.29 -15.66 -25.25
C PRO A 29 23.98 -16.93 -24.50
N PHE A 30 22.78 -17.45 -24.70
CA PHE A 30 22.32 -18.72 -24.14
C PHE A 30 21.37 -19.39 -25.14
N HIS A 31 21.21 -20.70 -24.99
CA HIS A 31 20.47 -21.58 -25.88
C HIS A 31 19.98 -22.79 -25.09
N LEU A 32 18.99 -23.53 -25.63
CA LEU A 32 18.58 -24.82 -25.06
C LEU A 32 19.67 -25.87 -25.31
N GLU A 33 19.56 -27.00 -24.62
CA GLU A 33 20.49 -28.11 -24.77
C GLU A 33 20.54 -28.56 -26.24
N ASN A 34 21.75 -28.65 -26.80
CA ASN A 34 22.00 -28.97 -28.22
C ASN A 34 21.45 -27.99 -29.28
N GLU A 35 20.98 -26.81 -28.88
CA GLU A 35 20.52 -25.74 -29.80
C GLU A 35 21.54 -24.61 -29.98
N GLN A 36 22.84 -24.91 -29.98
CA GLN A 36 23.89 -23.90 -30.20
C GLN A 36 23.76 -23.27 -31.59
N GLN A 37 23.76 -21.94 -31.69
CA GLN A 37 23.86 -21.26 -32.97
C GLN A 37 25.29 -21.34 -33.52
N VAL A 38 25.46 -21.96 -34.68
CA VAL A 38 26.74 -22.05 -35.40
C VAL A 38 26.68 -21.15 -36.64
N ILE A 39 27.59 -20.18 -36.75
CA ILE A 39 27.71 -19.30 -37.92
C ILE A 39 28.86 -19.81 -38.79
N PHE A 40 28.59 -20.02 -40.07
CA PHE A 40 29.58 -20.46 -41.07
C PHE A 40 29.32 -19.74 -42.41
N PRO A 41 30.37 -19.54 -43.23
CA PRO A 41 30.21 -19.04 -44.60
C PRO A 41 29.44 -20.04 -45.47
N ASP A 42 28.60 -19.54 -46.40
CA ASP A 42 27.78 -20.35 -47.33
C ASP A 42 28.59 -21.36 -48.17
N SER A 43 29.89 -21.11 -48.35
CA SER A 43 30.81 -22.00 -49.09
C SER A 43 31.36 -23.17 -48.28
N THR A 44 30.94 -23.33 -47.01
CA THR A 44 31.50 -24.32 -46.09
C THR A 44 30.68 -25.61 -46.09
N ASP A 45 31.37 -26.74 -46.19
CA ASP A 45 30.81 -28.09 -46.11
C ASP A 45 30.20 -28.37 -44.72
N LEU A 46 28.93 -28.79 -44.69
CA LEU A 46 28.15 -29.05 -43.48
C LEU A 46 28.76 -30.18 -42.63
N ASP A 47 29.30 -31.23 -43.24
CA ASP A 47 29.89 -32.35 -42.49
C ASP A 47 31.14 -31.89 -41.73
N LYS A 48 31.93 -31.00 -42.33
CA LYS A 48 33.11 -30.39 -41.69
C LYS A 48 32.75 -29.41 -40.58
N ILE A 49 31.55 -28.83 -40.62
CA ILE A 49 31.05 -27.92 -39.58
C ILE A 49 30.65 -28.71 -38.34
N VAL A 50 29.93 -29.83 -38.51
CA VAL A 50 29.46 -30.69 -37.40
C VAL A 50 30.64 -31.34 -36.67
N THR A 51 31.73 -31.68 -37.38
CA THR A 51 32.94 -32.28 -36.79
C THR A 51 33.95 -31.27 -36.26
N ARG A 52 33.69 -29.96 -36.38
CA ARG A 52 34.67 -28.91 -36.00
C ARG A 52 34.84 -28.83 -34.49
N GLU A 53 36.05 -29.10 -33.99
CA GLU A 53 36.37 -28.93 -32.57
C GLU A 53 36.12 -27.49 -32.09
N GLY A 54 35.41 -27.35 -30.97
CA GLY A 54 35.08 -26.06 -30.36
C GLY A 54 33.82 -25.35 -30.90
N SER A 55 33.09 -25.94 -31.85
CA SER A 55 31.75 -25.45 -32.25
C SER A 55 30.70 -25.63 -31.13
N LYS A 56 30.92 -26.57 -30.21
CA LYS A 56 30.11 -26.81 -29.00
C LYS A 56 30.44 -25.90 -27.81
N SER A 57 31.58 -25.20 -27.86
CA SER A 57 32.08 -24.36 -26.75
C SER A 57 31.56 -22.93 -26.88
N THR A 58 30.42 -22.65 -26.25
CA THR A 58 29.81 -21.32 -26.16
C THR A 58 30.17 -20.67 -24.82
N LYS A 59 29.97 -19.35 -24.71
CA LYS A 59 30.07 -18.66 -23.41
C LYS A 59 29.21 -19.30 -22.33
N PHE A 60 28.07 -19.86 -22.73
CA PHE A 60 27.10 -20.48 -21.83
C PHE A 60 27.54 -21.88 -21.39
N THR A 61 27.95 -22.75 -22.31
CA THR A 61 28.45 -24.08 -21.94
C THR A 61 29.75 -24.00 -21.14
N GLN A 62 30.60 -23.03 -21.45
CA GLN A 62 31.85 -22.81 -20.72
C GLN A 62 31.65 -22.16 -19.35
N TRP A 63 30.51 -21.53 -19.08
CA TRP A 63 30.17 -21.09 -17.73
C TRP A 63 29.94 -22.31 -16.81
N MET A 64 29.21 -23.31 -17.30
CA MET A 64 29.02 -24.58 -16.59
C MET A 64 30.35 -25.33 -16.36
N GLU A 65 31.23 -25.36 -17.38
CA GLU A 65 32.58 -25.93 -17.22
C GLU A 65 33.44 -25.13 -16.22
N ALA A 66 33.34 -23.79 -16.23
CA ALA A 66 34.06 -22.96 -15.28
C ALA A 66 33.60 -23.20 -13.84
N ASN A 67 32.31 -23.46 -13.60
CA ASN A 67 31.77 -23.80 -12.28
C ASN A 67 32.27 -25.15 -11.74
N LYS A 68 32.68 -26.09 -12.62
CA LYS A 68 33.35 -27.34 -12.21
C LYS A 68 34.77 -27.09 -11.70
N ILE A 69 35.43 -26.03 -12.17
CA ILE A 69 36.85 -25.75 -11.91
C ILE A 69 37.03 -24.72 -10.79
N TYR A 70 36.18 -23.69 -10.75
CA TYR A 70 36.34 -22.54 -9.87
C TYR A 70 35.24 -22.48 -8.81
N GLU A 71 35.60 -22.67 -7.53
CA GLU A 71 34.67 -22.53 -6.40
C GLU A 71 33.97 -21.16 -6.38
N LEU A 72 34.72 -20.08 -6.65
CA LEU A 72 34.15 -18.72 -6.75
C LEU A 72 33.07 -18.60 -7.83
N GLY A 73 33.13 -19.42 -8.89
CA GLY A 73 32.10 -19.43 -9.92
C GLY A 73 30.76 -19.94 -9.40
N LYS A 74 30.78 -20.83 -8.39
CA LYS A 74 29.58 -21.44 -7.83
C LYS A 74 28.71 -20.46 -7.03
N GLU A 75 29.26 -19.33 -6.61
CA GLU A 75 28.56 -18.27 -5.88
C GLU A 75 27.86 -17.25 -6.80
N LEU A 76 28.07 -17.35 -8.12
CA LEU A 76 27.62 -16.37 -9.11
C LEU A 76 26.57 -16.96 -10.04
N THR A 77 25.56 -16.16 -10.35
CA THR A 77 24.62 -16.45 -11.45
C THR A 77 25.33 -16.25 -12.80
N TYR A 78 24.69 -16.68 -13.89
CA TYR A 78 25.26 -16.46 -15.22
C TYR A 78 25.39 -14.96 -15.54
N ALA A 79 24.40 -14.15 -15.12
CA ALA A 79 24.41 -12.70 -15.29
C ALA A 79 25.52 -12.00 -14.48
N GLU A 80 25.80 -12.48 -13.27
CA GLU A 80 26.85 -11.92 -12.40
C GLU A 80 28.26 -12.39 -12.79
N PHE A 81 28.40 -13.48 -13.54
CA PHE A 81 29.68 -14.10 -13.85
C PHE A 81 30.76 -13.13 -14.38
N PRO A 82 30.44 -12.18 -15.29
CA PRO A 82 31.42 -11.21 -15.81
C PRO A 82 31.99 -10.24 -14.76
N THR A 83 31.36 -10.14 -13.58
CA THR A 83 31.88 -9.31 -12.48
C THR A 83 33.20 -9.86 -11.93
N LYS A 84 33.38 -11.18 -11.94
CA LYS A 84 34.59 -11.88 -11.42
C LYS A 84 35.36 -12.65 -12.47
N PHE A 85 34.79 -12.89 -13.66
CA PHE A 85 35.42 -13.64 -14.73
C PHE A 85 35.46 -12.83 -16.04
N VAL A 86 36.43 -13.15 -16.91
CA VAL A 86 36.58 -12.57 -18.24
C VAL A 86 36.59 -13.66 -19.30
N TRP A 87 35.82 -13.46 -20.37
CA TRP A 87 35.76 -14.38 -21.49
C TRP A 87 36.99 -14.23 -22.39
N LYS A 88 37.74 -15.31 -22.61
CA LYS A 88 38.87 -15.35 -23.54
C LYS A 88 38.41 -15.94 -24.87
N ARG A 89 38.34 -15.12 -25.92
CA ARG A 89 37.84 -15.52 -27.24
C ARG A 89 38.72 -16.55 -27.93
N GLU A 90 40.04 -16.42 -27.80
CA GLU A 90 41.03 -17.30 -28.44
C GLU A 90 40.97 -18.73 -27.88
N THR A 91 40.93 -18.85 -26.55
CA THR A 91 40.89 -20.15 -25.85
C THR A 91 39.47 -20.64 -25.57
N LYS A 92 38.45 -19.84 -25.90
CA LYS A 92 37.01 -20.08 -25.62
C LYS A 92 36.75 -20.55 -24.17
N CYS A 93 37.33 -19.87 -23.19
CA CYS A 93 37.12 -20.20 -21.78
C CYS A 93 36.97 -18.95 -20.90
N TRP A 94 36.40 -19.14 -19.72
CA TRP A 94 36.34 -18.12 -18.68
C TRP A 94 37.59 -18.20 -17.80
N GLN A 95 38.18 -17.04 -17.50
CA GLN A 95 39.32 -16.93 -16.58
C GLN A 95 39.01 -15.91 -15.49
N LYS A 96 39.58 -16.09 -14.29
CA LYS A 96 39.45 -15.12 -13.19
C LYS A 96 39.91 -13.73 -13.65
N ARG A 97 39.04 -12.75 -13.44
CA ARG A 97 39.31 -11.34 -13.72
C ARG A 97 40.33 -10.81 -12.71
N LYS A 98 41.30 -10.03 -13.18
CA LYS A 98 42.38 -9.47 -12.34
C LYS A 98 42.17 -8.01 -11.94
N ARG A 99 41.33 -7.25 -12.67
CA ARG A 99 41.06 -5.81 -12.47
C ARG A 99 39.62 -5.49 -12.89
N ASP A 100 39.03 -4.49 -12.20
CA ASP A 100 37.69 -3.94 -12.42
C ASP A 100 36.56 -4.98 -12.37
N TYR A 101 35.36 -4.59 -12.80
CA TYR A 101 34.20 -5.47 -12.96
C TYR A 101 33.48 -5.17 -14.29
N ALA A 102 32.69 -6.13 -14.75
CA ALA A 102 31.82 -5.96 -15.90
C ALA A 102 30.40 -6.40 -15.56
N ILE A 103 29.40 -5.74 -16.12
CA ILE A 103 28.00 -6.13 -15.99
C ILE A 103 27.69 -7.17 -17.06
N GLY A 104 27.24 -8.35 -16.66
CA GLY A 104 26.72 -9.34 -17.60
C GLY A 104 25.29 -8.99 -18.02
N ARG A 105 25.01 -9.08 -19.32
CA ARG A 105 23.67 -8.91 -19.87
C ARG A 105 23.29 -10.11 -20.70
N ILE A 106 22.43 -10.95 -20.15
CA ILE A 106 21.83 -12.09 -20.85
C ILE A 106 20.94 -11.55 -21.99
N TYR A 107 20.99 -12.20 -23.15
CA TYR A 107 20.10 -11.83 -24.25
C TYR A 107 18.62 -11.94 -23.83
N TYR A 108 17.77 -11.14 -24.45
CA TYR A 108 16.33 -11.23 -24.22
C TYR A 108 15.77 -12.51 -24.85
N ALA A 109 14.83 -13.16 -24.16
CA ALA A 109 13.99 -14.21 -24.71
C ALA A 109 12.53 -13.84 -24.49
N HIS A 110 11.79 -13.75 -25.59
CA HIS A 110 10.38 -13.40 -25.57
C HIS A 110 9.57 -14.48 -24.85
N PRO A 111 8.52 -14.16 -24.06
CA PRO A 111 7.68 -15.17 -23.40
C PRO A 111 7.12 -16.24 -24.34
N ALA A 112 6.78 -15.87 -25.57
CA ALA A 112 6.34 -16.82 -26.61
C ALA A 112 7.43 -17.81 -27.08
N SER A 113 8.70 -17.62 -26.68
CA SER A 113 9.80 -18.54 -26.98
C SER A 113 9.85 -19.76 -26.03
N GLY A 114 8.83 -19.97 -25.20
CA GLY A 114 8.63 -21.18 -24.40
C GLY A 114 9.80 -21.49 -23.46
N GLU A 115 10.34 -22.70 -23.53
CA GLU A 115 11.45 -23.18 -22.67
C GLU A 115 12.66 -22.25 -22.65
N ARG A 116 12.94 -21.54 -23.75
CA ARG A 116 14.04 -20.57 -23.80
C ARG A 116 13.78 -19.36 -22.88
N HIS A 117 12.53 -18.94 -22.74
CA HIS A 117 12.17 -17.87 -21.81
C HIS A 117 12.37 -18.31 -20.35
N TYR A 118 11.88 -19.50 -19.99
CA TYR A 118 12.01 -20.04 -18.63
C TYR A 118 13.47 -20.31 -18.26
N LEU A 119 14.27 -20.85 -19.19
CA LEU A 119 15.72 -20.98 -19.01
C LEU A 119 16.36 -19.62 -18.67
N ARG A 120 16.01 -18.56 -19.39
CA ARG A 120 16.54 -17.21 -19.10
C ARG A 120 16.24 -16.77 -17.67
N MET A 121 15.03 -17.03 -17.16
CA MET A 121 14.64 -16.68 -15.80
C MET A 121 15.53 -17.40 -14.78
N LEU A 122 15.73 -18.71 -14.96
CA LEU A 122 16.59 -19.52 -14.08
C LEU A 122 18.05 -19.06 -14.09
N LEU A 123 18.57 -18.59 -15.23
CA LEU A 123 19.96 -18.12 -15.33
C LEU A 123 20.25 -16.84 -14.52
N ASN A 124 19.21 -16.10 -14.13
CA ASN A 124 19.32 -14.93 -13.28
C ASN A 124 19.26 -15.26 -11.77
N THR A 125 18.88 -16.48 -11.40
CA THR A 125 18.64 -16.85 -9.99
C THR A 125 19.48 -18.04 -9.55
N LYS A 126 19.69 -19.02 -10.43
CA LYS A 126 20.52 -20.20 -10.16
C LYS A 126 22.00 -19.86 -10.22
N LYS A 127 22.72 -20.36 -9.21
CA LYS A 127 24.16 -20.20 -9.04
C LYS A 127 24.84 -21.55 -9.16
N GLY A 128 26.06 -21.55 -9.69
CA GLY A 128 26.93 -22.72 -9.69
C GLY A 128 26.48 -23.95 -10.48
N CYS A 129 25.53 -23.80 -11.41
CA CYS A 129 25.13 -24.91 -12.28
C CYS A 129 26.32 -25.43 -13.10
N THR A 130 26.51 -26.75 -13.12
CA THR A 130 27.57 -27.44 -13.86
C THR A 130 27.04 -28.23 -15.06
N SER A 131 25.72 -28.31 -15.21
CA SER A 131 25.02 -28.99 -16.31
C SER A 131 23.71 -28.29 -16.65
N PHE A 132 23.10 -28.63 -17.80
CA PHE A 132 21.75 -28.17 -18.15
C PHE A 132 20.67 -28.69 -17.19
N GLU A 133 20.90 -29.87 -16.61
CA GLU A 133 20.02 -30.47 -15.60
C GLU A 133 20.07 -29.70 -14.28
N ASP A 134 21.27 -29.30 -13.83
CA ASP A 134 21.44 -28.52 -12.60
C ASP A 134 20.64 -27.21 -12.62
N ILE A 135 20.44 -26.62 -13.82
CA ILE A 135 19.66 -25.39 -13.99
C ILE A 135 18.19 -25.62 -13.66
N ARG A 136 17.65 -26.81 -13.96
CA ARG A 136 16.24 -27.20 -13.71
C ARG A 136 16.05 -28.03 -12.43
N THR A 137 17.08 -28.18 -11.61
CA THR A 137 16.99 -28.90 -10.32
C THR A 137 16.70 -27.94 -9.18
N ILE A 138 15.56 -28.10 -8.50
CA ILE A 138 15.13 -27.29 -7.35
C ILE A 138 15.14 -28.18 -6.11
N ASP A 139 15.81 -27.74 -5.03
CA ASP A 139 15.92 -28.48 -3.76
C ASP A 139 16.34 -29.96 -3.90
N GLY A 140 17.24 -30.24 -4.85
CA GLY A 140 17.73 -31.59 -5.15
C GLY A 140 16.84 -32.43 -6.06
N VAL A 141 15.68 -31.90 -6.50
CA VAL A 141 14.73 -32.59 -7.40
C VAL A 141 14.88 -32.08 -8.83
N PRO A 142 15.23 -32.92 -9.81
CA PRO A 142 15.31 -32.52 -11.22
C PRO A 142 13.90 -32.41 -11.83
N HIS A 143 13.54 -31.23 -12.34
CA HIS A 143 12.24 -31.00 -12.98
C HIS A 143 12.28 -31.29 -14.49
N PRO A 144 11.21 -31.85 -15.10
CA PRO A 144 11.22 -32.27 -16.50
C PRO A 144 11.41 -31.12 -17.50
N THR A 145 10.98 -29.91 -17.17
CA THR A 145 11.07 -28.72 -18.03
C THR A 145 11.59 -27.51 -17.24
N TYR A 146 12.17 -26.52 -17.92
CA TYR A 146 12.53 -25.24 -17.30
C TYR A 146 11.28 -24.51 -16.82
N LYS A 147 10.13 -24.66 -17.51
CA LYS A 147 8.84 -24.16 -17.03
C LYS A 147 8.50 -24.71 -15.64
N SER A 148 8.50 -26.03 -15.48
CA SER A 148 8.16 -26.66 -14.18
C SER A 148 9.15 -26.32 -13.07
N ALA A 149 10.43 -26.09 -13.40
CA ALA A 149 11.41 -25.59 -12.44
C ALA A 149 11.11 -24.13 -12.02
N CYS A 150 10.69 -23.29 -12.95
CA CYS A 150 10.20 -21.94 -12.66
C CYS A 150 8.92 -21.97 -11.79
N GLN A 151 7.97 -22.89 -12.03
CA GLN A 151 6.78 -23.04 -11.19
C GLN A 151 7.16 -23.42 -9.75
N ALA A 152 8.07 -24.39 -9.58
CA ALA A 152 8.54 -24.80 -8.26
C ALA A 152 9.31 -23.70 -7.50
N LEU A 153 9.89 -22.73 -8.22
CA LEU A 153 10.50 -21.53 -7.64
C LEU A 153 9.51 -20.37 -7.44
N GLY A 154 8.23 -20.54 -7.78
CA GLY A 154 7.21 -19.48 -7.69
C GLY A 154 7.40 -18.36 -8.72
N PHE A 155 8.07 -18.62 -9.84
CA PHE A 155 8.31 -17.61 -10.88
C PHE A 155 7.15 -17.45 -11.89
N LEU A 156 6.14 -18.31 -11.83
CA LEU A 156 5.02 -18.33 -12.77
C LEU A 156 3.71 -18.21 -12.00
N ASP A 157 2.82 -17.35 -12.49
CA ASP A 157 1.50 -17.14 -11.90
C ASP A 157 0.70 -18.46 -11.94
N ASP A 158 0.44 -19.02 -10.76
CA ASP A 158 -0.66 -19.96 -10.54
C ASP A 158 -1.34 -19.63 -9.21
N ASP A 159 -2.61 -20.05 -9.06
CA ASP A 159 -3.38 -19.74 -7.85
C ASP A 159 -3.01 -20.65 -6.66
N THR A 160 -1.95 -21.47 -6.78
CA THR A 160 -1.53 -22.41 -5.74
C THR A 160 -1.10 -21.66 -4.49
N GLU A 161 -0.41 -20.53 -4.64
CA GLU A 161 0.00 -19.70 -3.50
C GLU A 161 -1.19 -19.24 -2.65
N TRP A 162 -2.33 -18.95 -3.28
CA TRP A 162 -3.56 -18.53 -2.59
C TRP A 162 -4.24 -19.70 -1.88
N ILE A 163 -4.22 -20.88 -2.50
CA ILE A 163 -4.74 -22.12 -1.92
C ILE A 163 -3.89 -22.51 -0.70
N ASP A 164 -2.57 -22.52 -0.86
CA ASP A 164 -1.62 -22.86 0.20
C ASP A 164 -1.71 -21.86 1.35
N CYS A 165 -1.85 -20.56 1.07
CA CYS A 165 -2.07 -19.53 2.08
C CYS A 165 -3.33 -19.80 2.93
N ILE A 166 -4.45 -20.16 2.30
CA ILE A 166 -5.69 -20.48 3.02
C ILE A 166 -5.56 -21.79 3.78
N ASN A 167 -4.92 -22.80 3.20
CA ASN A 167 -4.72 -24.10 3.83
C ASN A 167 -3.79 -23.99 5.05
N GLU A 168 -2.70 -23.25 4.94
CA GLU A 168 -1.80 -22.95 6.06
C GLU A 168 -2.56 -22.22 7.17
N ALA A 169 -3.30 -21.17 6.84
CA ALA A 169 -4.12 -20.43 7.79
C ALA A 169 -5.20 -21.31 8.45
N SER A 170 -5.73 -22.30 7.74
CA SER A 170 -6.79 -23.18 8.25
C SER A 170 -6.36 -24.03 9.45
N SER A 171 -5.05 -24.19 9.67
CA SER A 171 -4.51 -24.90 10.82
C SER A 171 -4.70 -24.16 12.16
N TRP A 172 -4.91 -22.83 12.13
CA TRP A 172 -5.03 -22.00 13.35
C TRP A 172 -6.16 -20.95 13.30
N ALA A 173 -6.71 -20.64 12.13
CA ALA A 173 -7.75 -19.64 11.95
C ALA A 173 -9.17 -20.26 11.91
N SER A 174 -10.16 -19.53 12.44
CA SER A 174 -11.57 -19.92 12.34
C SER A 174 -12.13 -19.73 10.93
N GLY A 175 -13.21 -20.44 10.57
CA GLY A 175 -13.90 -20.26 9.28
C GLY A 175 -14.29 -18.79 9.00
N ALA A 176 -14.61 -18.01 10.03
CA ALA A 176 -14.87 -16.57 9.89
C ALA A 176 -13.63 -15.77 9.46
N GLN A 177 -12.47 -16.06 10.03
CA GLN A 177 -11.21 -15.43 9.65
C GLN A 177 -10.75 -15.89 8.26
N LEU A 178 -10.92 -17.16 7.92
CA LEU A 178 -10.60 -17.69 6.59
C LEU A 178 -11.45 -17.03 5.50
N ARG A 179 -12.75 -16.78 5.74
CA ARG A 179 -13.59 -16.03 4.80
C ARG A 179 -13.13 -14.58 4.62
N GLN A 180 -12.59 -13.94 5.66
CA GLN A 180 -11.98 -12.61 5.53
C GLN A 180 -10.72 -12.68 4.66
N LEU A 181 -9.83 -13.64 4.92
CA LEU A 181 -8.63 -13.87 4.11
C LEU A 181 -8.98 -14.14 2.64
N PHE A 182 -9.94 -15.03 2.37
CA PHE A 182 -10.44 -15.32 1.02
C PHE A 182 -10.98 -14.07 0.32
N THR A 183 -11.75 -13.24 1.04
CA THR A 183 -12.26 -11.96 0.53
C THR A 183 -11.11 -11.01 0.18
N THR A 184 -10.09 -10.92 1.06
CA THR A 184 -8.90 -10.09 0.83
C THR A 184 -8.13 -10.55 -0.40
N ILE A 185 -7.91 -11.86 -0.55
CA ILE A 185 -7.25 -12.45 -1.72
C ILE A 185 -8.02 -12.11 -2.99
N LEU A 186 -9.32 -12.40 -3.07
CA LEU A 186 -10.14 -12.06 -4.25
C LEU A 186 -10.13 -10.56 -4.55
N SER A 187 -10.13 -9.71 -3.52
CA SER A 187 -10.27 -8.27 -3.68
C SER A 187 -8.99 -7.56 -4.04
N HIS A 188 -7.84 -8.06 -3.62
CA HIS A 188 -6.57 -7.36 -3.68
C HIS A 188 -5.45 -8.12 -4.41
N CYS A 189 -5.63 -9.42 -4.67
CA CYS A 189 -4.69 -10.24 -5.43
C CYS A 189 -5.23 -10.51 -6.85
N GLU A 190 -4.32 -10.79 -7.79
CA GLU A 190 -4.67 -11.18 -9.16
C GLU A 190 -4.97 -12.69 -9.22
N VAL A 191 -6.12 -13.09 -8.68
CA VAL A 191 -6.56 -14.50 -8.75
C VAL A 191 -6.98 -14.82 -10.17
N THR A 192 -6.32 -15.80 -10.79
CA THR A 192 -6.52 -16.16 -12.20
C THR A 192 -7.81 -16.97 -12.38
N ASN A 193 -8.11 -17.87 -11.46
CA ASN A 193 -9.30 -18.71 -11.45
C ASN A 193 -9.96 -18.76 -10.05
N PRO A 194 -10.84 -17.79 -9.75
CA PRO A 194 -11.58 -17.72 -8.49
C PRO A 194 -12.36 -19.00 -8.15
N LYS A 195 -12.82 -19.73 -9.16
CA LYS A 195 -13.56 -20.99 -8.99
C LYS A 195 -12.66 -22.10 -8.45
N ILE A 196 -11.44 -22.26 -8.98
CA ILE A 196 -10.50 -23.27 -8.46
C ILE A 196 -10.13 -22.96 -7.01
N LEU A 197 -9.88 -21.69 -6.69
CA LEU A 197 -9.60 -21.25 -5.33
C LEU A 197 -10.76 -21.60 -4.38
N TRP A 198 -12.01 -21.29 -4.77
CA TRP A 198 -13.20 -21.64 -4.01
C TRP A 198 -13.37 -23.15 -3.84
N ASP A 199 -13.36 -23.90 -4.95
CA ASP A 199 -13.59 -25.35 -4.98
C ASP A 199 -12.54 -26.08 -4.12
N SER A 200 -11.32 -25.55 -4.03
CA SER A 200 -10.23 -26.13 -3.25
C SER A 200 -10.26 -25.79 -1.75
N THR A 201 -11.01 -24.77 -1.34
CA THR A 201 -10.92 -24.21 0.03
C THR A 201 -12.26 -24.07 0.76
N TRP A 202 -13.40 -24.26 0.08
CA TRP A 202 -14.73 -24.00 0.66
C TRP A 202 -15.01 -24.80 1.94
N GLU A 203 -14.45 -26.01 2.09
CA GLU A 203 -14.67 -26.86 3.27
C GLU A 203 -14.15 -26.19 4.54
N ALA A 204 -12.91 -25.69 4.50
CA ALA A 204 -12.31 -24.92 5.60
C ALA A 204 -13.05 -23.59 5.80
N LEU A 205 -13.42 -22.92 4.70
CA LEU A 205 -14.18 -21.66 4.75
C LEU A 205 -15.59 -21.83 5.30
N CYS A 206 -16.20 -23.01 5.29
CA CYS A 206 -17.60 -23.24 5.67
C CYS A 206 -17.79 -24.17 6.87
N GLU A 207 -16.70 -24.52 7.56
CA GLU A 207 -16.71 -25.44 8.72
C GLU A 207 -17.74 -25.02 9.79
N ASP A 208 -17.82 -23.72 10.09
CA ASP A 208 -18.69 -23.13 11.12
C ASP A 208 -20.17 -22.93 10.68
N MET A 209 -20.52 -23.18 9.40
CA MET A 209 -21.85 -22.88 8.86
C MET A 209 -22.96 -23.69 9.53
N GLN A 210 -22.70 -24.97 9.81
CA GLN A 210 -23.66 -25.86 10.47
C GLN A 210 -24.06 -25.32 11.84
N TYR A 211 -23.05 -24.97 12.64
CA TYR A 211 -23.23 -24.48 14.00
C TYR A 211 -23.94 -23.12 14.00
N LYS A 212 -23.50 -22.19 13.14
CA LYS A 212 -24.12 -20.86 13.02
C LYS A 212 -25.60 -20.93 12.68
N ARG A 213 -26.00 -21.79 11.75
CA ARG A 213 -27.41 -21.89 11.35
C ARG A 213 -28.28 -22.55 12.41
N ARG A 214 -27.76 -23.51 13.17
CA ARG A 214 -28.46 -24.07 14.35
C ARG A 214 -28.81 -22.99 15.38
N ILE A 215 -27.87 -22.09 15.65
CA ILE A 215 -28.07 -20.97 16.58
C ILE A 215 -29.08 -19.97 16.02
N ILE A 216 -28.87 -19.49 14.79
CA ILE A 216 -29.71 -18.46 14.17
C ILE A 216 -31.18 -18.92 14.05
N LEU A 217 -31.39 -20.17 13.65
CA LEU A 217 -32.74 -20.72 13.46
C LEU A 217 -33.32 -21.34 14.74
N ASN A 218 -32.51 -21.47 15.80
CA ASN A 218 -32.86 -22.17 17.04
C ASN A 218 -33.35 -23.62 16.83
N ILE A 219 -32.70 -24.36 15.92
CA ILE A 219 -33.00 -25.76 15.61
C ILE A 219 -31.74 -26.62 15.83
N PRO A 220 -31.55 -27.23 17.00
CA PRO A 220 -30.33 -27.99 17.32
C PRO A 220 -30.11 -29.23 16.45
N THR A 221 -31.19 -29.80 15.91
CA THR A 221 -31.16 -31.02 15.08
C THR A 221 -30.93 -30.75 13.59
N LEU A 222 -30.83 -29.48 13.17
CA LEU A 222 -30.59 -29.11 11.78
C LEU A 222 -29.32 -29.79 11.26
N GLN A 223 -29.39 -30.37 10.07
CA GLN A 223 -28.25 -30.94 9.33
C GLN A 223 -28.24 -30.32 7.94
N LEU A 224 -27.16 -29.63 7.58
CA LEU A 224 -27.01 -28.97 6.29
C LEU A 224 -26.28 -29.90 5.33
N THR A 225 -26.75 -29.95 4.10
CA THR A 225 -26.02 -30.55 2.98
C THR A 225 -24.79 -29.69 2.62
N ASN A 226 -23.82 -30.26 1.91
CA ASN A 226 -22.65 -29.50 1.43
C ASN A 226 -23.07 -28.31 0.56
N THR A 227 -24.05 -28.48 -0.32
CA THR A 227 -24.62 -27.40 -1.14
C THR A 227 -25.18 -26.26 -0.29
N GLN A 228 -25.90 -26.57 0.80
CA GLN A 228 -26.41 -25.54 1.72
C GLN A 228 -25.29 -24.84 2.49
N LYS A 229 -24.25 -25.57 2.92
CA LYS A 229 -23.09 -24.97 3.59
C LYS A 229 -22.35 -24.01 2.66
N GLN A 230 -22.12 -24.42 1.40
CA GLN A 230 -21.53 -23.56 0.37
C GLN A 230 -22.37 -22.31 0.13
N ALA A 231 -23.70 -22.45 -0.01
CA ALA A 231 -24.58 -21.31 -0.20
C ALA A 231 -24.50 -20.30 0.95
N TYR A 232 -24.55 -20.76 2.20
CA TYR A 232 -24.40 -19.89 3.36
C TYR A 232 -22.99 -19.28 3.46
N GLY A 233 -21.95 -20.04 3.11
CA GLY A 233 -20.57 -19.54 3.05
C GLY A 233 -20.43 -18.41 2.05
N LEU A 234 -20.99 -18.57 0.84
CA LEU A 234 -21.01 -17.54 -0.20
C LEU A 234 -21.83 -16.31 0.21
N ILE A 235 -22.92 -16.46 0.98
CA ILE A 235 -23.64 -15.31 1.56
C ILE A 235 -22.73 -14.54 2.53
N GLU A 236 -21.97 -15.24 3.38
CA GLU A 236 -21.02 -14.60 4.30
C GLU A 236 -19.83 -13.96 3.57
N ILE A 237 -19.35 -14.55 2.48
CA ILE A 237 -18.29 -13.95 1.65
C ILE A 237 -18.83 -12.76 0.86
N GLU A 238 -20.01 -12.84 0.26
CA GLU A 238 -20.66 -11.70 -0.42
C GLU A 238 -20.86 -10.52 0.54
N LYS A 239 -21.23 -10.82 1.80
CA LYS A 239 -21.26 -9.84 2.88
C LYS A 239 -19.90 -9.14 3.04
N LEU A 240 -18.80 -9.89 3.08
CA LEU A 240 -17.44 -9.35 3.23
C LEU A 240 -16.96 -8.61 1.96
N MET A 241 -17.21 -9.12 0.76
CA MET A 241 -16.89 -8.48 -0.52
C MET A 241 -17.57 -7.11 -0.63
N ARG A 242 -18.82 -6.99 -0.16
CA ARG A 242 -19.52 -5.71 -0.09
C ARG A 242 -18.88 -4.72 0.89
N GLN A 243 -18.22 -5.16 1.97
CA GLN A 243 -17.50 -4.26 2.89
C GLN A 243 -16.35 -3.54 2.19
N VAL A 244 -15.64 -4.24 1.31
CA VAL A 244 -14.54 -3.69 0.50
C VAL A 244 -15.04 -3.01 -0.79
N GLY A 245 -16.36 -2.93 -0.97
CA GLY A 245 -17.00 -2.22 -2.08
C GLY A 245 -16.93 -2.94 -3.42
N LYS A 246 -16.84 -4.27 -3.40
CA LYS A 246 -16.93 -5.21 -4.53
C LYS A 246 -18.14 -6.14 -4.36
N SER A 247 -18.40 -7.00 -5.34
CA SER A 247 -19.37 -8.10 -5.21
C SER A 247 -18.83 -9.38 -5.85
N LEU A 248 -19.21 -10.54 -5.30
CA LEU A 248 -18.97 -11.84 -5.95
C LEU A 248 -19.63 -11.92 -7.33
N LYS A 249 -20.60 -11.06 -7.65
CA LYS A 249 -21.16 -10.94 -9.02
C LYS A 249 -20.11 -10.57 -10.08
N GLU A 250 -18.99 -9.99 -9.66
CA GLU A 250 -17.87 -9.67 -10.54
C GLU A 250 -17.07 -10.92 -10.94
N TYR A 251 -17.25 -12.05 -10.24
CA TYR A 251 -16.53 -13.31 -10.43
C TYR A 251 -17.52 -14.36 -10.93
N THR A 252 -17.85 -14.30 -12.22
CA THR A 252 -18.93 -15.07 -12.85
C THR A 252 -18.73 -16.59 -12.77
N GLU A 253 -17.52 -17.06 -12.49
CA GLU A 253 -17.18 -18.47 -12.34
C GLU A 253 -17.67 -19.06 -11.00
N ILE A 254 -17.99 -18.23 -10.00
CA ILE A 254 -18.53 -18.67 -8.71
C ILE A 254 -20.07 -18.61 -8.77
N GLU A 255 -20.72 -19.77 -8.65
CA GLU A 255 -22.18 -19.85 -8.65
C GLU A 255 -22.76 -19.23 -7.38
N LEU A 256 -23.45 -18.09 -7.53
CA LEU A 256 -24.06 -17.38 -6.42
C LEU A 256 -25.35 -18.04 -5.93
N PRO A 257 -25.65 -17.94 -4.61
CA PRO A 257 -26.97 -18.28 -4.07
C PRO A 257 -28.11 -17.46 -4.70
N ASN A 258 -29.34 -17.94 -4.53
CA ASN A 258 -30.50 -17.41 -5.24
C ASN A 258 -30.79 -15.93 -4.90
N ALA A 259 -31.31 -15.15 -5.86
CA ALA A 259 -31.48 -13.70 -5.73
C ALA A 259 -32.36 -13.27 -4.54
N ALA A 260 -33.37 -14.08 -4.19
CA ALA A 260 -34.23 -13.83 -3.02
C ALA A 260 -33.46 -13.88 -1.68
N GLU A 261 -32.45 -14.75 -1.57
CA GLU A 261 -31.60 -14.86 -0.37
C GLU A 261 -30.58 -13.70 -0.27
N LEU A 262 -30.27 -13.06 -1.41
CA LEU A 262 -29.36 -11.91 -1.50
C LEU A 262 -30.10 -10.56 -1.31
N ASP A 263 -31.38 -10.48 -1.69
CA ASP A 263 -32.22 -9.29 -1.52
C ASP A 263 -32.65 -9.08 -0.05
N GLU A 264 -32.76 -10.15 0.74
CA GLU A 264 -32.95 -10.07 2.21
C GLU A 264 -31.82 -9.31 2.94
N LEU A 265 -30.65 -9.13 2.32
CA LEU A 265 -29.50 -8.42 2.93
C LEU A 265 -29.67 -6.89 2.98
N GLY A 266 -30.59 -6.31 2.18
CA GLY A 266 -30.84 -4.88 2.12
C GLY A 266 -29.63 -4.01 1.76
N ASN A 267 -29.74 -2.69 1.96
CA ASN A 267 -28.62 -1.76 1.78
C ASN A 267 -27.65 -1.85 2.97
N ARG A 268 -26.65 -2.70 2.81
CA ARG A 268 -25.62 -2.94 3.83
C ARG A 268 -24.87 -1.67 4.25
N LEU A 269 -24.62 -0.71 3.36
CA LEU A 269 -23.91 0.52 3.73
C LEU A 269 -24.69 1.32 4.77
N ILE A 270 -26.03 1.27 4.70
CA ILE A 270 -26.89 1.82 5.75
C ILE A 270 -26.80 0.95 6.99
N ASN A 271 -26.93 -0.38 6.85
CA ASN A 271 -26.86 -1.31 7.98
C ASN A 271 -25.57 -1.13 8.81
N GLU A 272 -24.42 -0.92 8.17
CA GLU A 272 -23.14 -0.65 8.84
C GLU A 272 -23.17 0.63 9.68
N GLU A 273 -23.84 1.67 9.20
CA GLU A 273 -23.92 2.96 9.89
C GLU A 273 -25.03 3.02 10.95
N VAL A 274 -25.92 2.01 11.02
CA VAL A 274 -26.98 1.90 12.04
C VAL A 274 -26.77 0.75 13.02
N ASN A 275 -25.85 -0.18 12.75
CA ASN A 275 -25.54 -1.34 13.59
C ASN A 275 -24.62 -0.99 14.77
N TYR A 276 -24.91 0.12 15.44
CA TYR A 276 -24.23 0.52 16.67
C TYR A 276 -25.10 0.18 17.88
N ASP A 277 -24.46 -0.15 19.01
CA ASP A 277 -25.14 -0.29 20.29
C ASP A 277 -25.58 1.11 20.78
N MET A 278 -26.84 1.44 20.53
CA MET A 278 -27.40 2.76 20.80
C MET A 278 -27.38 3.13 22.28
N GLU A 279 -27.66 2.18 23.19
CA GLU A 279 -27.66 2.45 24.63
C GLU A 279 -26.25 2.65 25.16
N LYS A 280 -25.29 1.82 24.72
CA LYS A 280 -23.86 2.02 25.05
C LYS A 280 -23.37 3.38 24.58
N LEU A 281 -23.70 3.78 23.35
CA LEU A 281 -23.30 5.09 22.82
C LEU A 281 -23.96 6.25 23.56
N LYS A 282 -25.20 6.09 24.00
CA LYS A 282 -25.94 7.10 24.77
C LYS A 282 -25.28 7.34 26.14
N ASP A 283 -24.85 6.27 26.81
CA ASP A 283 -24.14 6.38 28.08
C ASP A 283 -22.74 6.96 27.91
N GLU A 284 -22.00 6.51 26.89
CA GLU A 284 -20.70 7.10 26.53
C GLU A 284 -20.84 8.60 26.22
N HIS A 285 -21.89 8.99 25.49
CA HIS A 285 -22.16 10.38 25.13
C HIS A 285 -22.36 11.28 26.35
N LYS A 286 -23.08 10.82 27.39
CA LYS A 286 -23.28 11.61 28.63
C LYS A 286 -21.95 12.00 29.26
N THR A 287 -21.02 11.06 29.34
CA THR A 287 -19.67 11.29 29.89
C THR A 287 -18.88 12.26 29.04
N ILE A 288 -18.93 12.12 27.72
CA ILE A 288 -18.20 13.00 26.79
C ILE A 288 -18.74 14.43 26.85
N LEU A 289 -20.07 14.59 26.82
CA LEU A 289 -20.73 15.89 26.78
C LEU A 289 -20.38 16.74 28.01
N ASN A 290 -20.30 16.12 29.19
CA ASN A 290 -19.95 16.79 30.45
C ASN A 290 -18.48 17.25 30.51
N ASN A 291 -17.61 16.65 29.70
CA ASN A 291 -16.18 16.94 29.68
C ASN A 291 -15.76 17.86 28.52
N LEU A 292 -16.69 18.33 27.69
CA LEU A 292 -16.39 19.30 26.64
C LEU A 292 -15.99 20.64 27.28
N ASN A 293 -14.91 21.24 26.77
CA ASN A 293 -14.58 22.61 27.13
C ASN A 293 -15.54 23.62 26.46
N GLN A 294 -15.42 24.89 26.82
CA GLN A 294 -16.35 25.92 26.37
C GLN A 294 -16.36 26.10 24.84
N ASP A 295 -15.19 26.08 24.19
CA ASP A 295 -15.07 26.23 22.72
C ASP A 295 -15.67 25.03 22.00
N GLN A 296 -15.35 23.81 22.48
CA GLN A 296 -15.91 22.56 21.95
C GLN A 296 -17.43 22.52 22.13
N LYS A 297 -17.95 22.98 23.28
CA LYS A 297 -19.39 23.00 23.57
C LYS A 297 -20.13 23.98 22.66
N LYS A 298 -19.59 25.18 22.43
CA LYS A 298 -20.13 26.15 21.46
C LYS A 298 -20.22 25.55 20.05
N ALA A 299 -19.13 24.94 19.58
CA ALA A 299 -19.11 24.28 18.28
C ALA A 299 -20.13 23.13 18.22
N PHE A 300 -20.14 22.25 19.23
CA PHE A 300 -21.08 21.14 19.35
C PHE A 300 -22.53 21.61 19.26
N ASP A 301 -22.93 22.59 20.05
CA ASP A 301 -24.31 23.08 20.10
C ASP A 301 -24.74 23.66 18.75
N LYS A 302 -23.84 24.38 18.04
CA LYS A 302 -24.14 24.93 16.72
C LYS A 302 -24.30 23.85 15.65
N ILE A 303 -23.46 22.83 15.70
CA ILE A 303 -23.51 21.70 14.76
C ILE A 303 -24.80 20.91 14.98
N MET A 304 -25.13 20.62 16.24
CA MET A 304 -26.37 19.92 16.60
C MET A 304 -27.62 20.72 16.21
N GLU A 305 -27.60 22.05 16.33
CA GLU A 305 -28.66 22.91 15.82
C GLU A 305 -28.87 22.71 14.31
N SER A 306 -27.79 22.73 13.52
CA SER A 306 -27.88 22.54 12.07
C SER A 306 -28.48 21.19 11.70
N VAL A 307 -28.01 20.12 12.35
CA VAL A 307 -28.48 18.76 12.07
C VAL A 307 -29.95 18.59 12.48
N ASN A 308 -30.33 19.03 13.68
CA ASN A 308 -31.68 18.83 14.19
C ASN A 308 -32.73 19.67 13.46
N LYS A 309 -32.37 20.87 12.99
CA LYS A 309 -33.27 21.75 12.23
C LYS A 309 -33.14 21.59 10.71
N GLY A 310 -32.25 20.72 10.22
CA GLY A 310 -32.01 20.52 8.78
C GLY A 310 -31.51 21.77 8.05
N LEU A 311 -30.68 22.60 8.70
CA LEU A 311 -30.28 23.90 8.16
C LEU A 311 -29.24 23.80 7.02
N GLY A 312 -28.52 22.68 6.93
CA GLY A 312 -27.48 22.48 5.92
C GLY A 312 -26.28 23.42 6.08
N LYS A 313 -25.91 23.75 7.32
CA LYS A 313 -24.76 24.63 7.59
C LYS A 313 -23.44 23.97 7.19
N GLN A 314 -22.52 24.80 6.72
CA GLN A 314 -21.14 24.43 6.44
C GLN A 314 -20.29 25.02 7.58
N ILE A 315 -19.58 24.18 8.33
CA ILE A 315 -18.83 24.62 9.51
C ILE A 315 -17.40 24.11 9.44
N PHE A 316 -16.45 25.00 9.72
CA PHE A 316 -15.04 24.66 9.81
C PHE A 316 -14.58 24.80 11.27
N VAL A 317 -14.10 23.70 11.87
CA VAL A 317 -13.53 23.71 13.21
C VAL A 317 -12.01 23.77 13.09
N GLU A 318 -11.47 24.96 13.36
CA GLU A 318 -10.05 25.23 13.39
C GLU A 318 -9.51 25.00 14.80
N GLY A 319 -8.39 24.31 14.94
CA GLY A 319 -7.75 24.17 16.24
C GLY A 319 -6.38 23.55 16.09
N TYR A 320 -5.41 24.00 16.86
CA TYR A 320 -4.06 23.43 16.80
C TYR A 320 -4.00 22.01 17.38
N SER A 321 -2.84 21.36 17.23
CA SER A 321 -2.62 20.01 17.75
C SER A 321 -2.90 19.94 19.26
N GLY A 322 -3.71 18.95 19.67
CA GLY A 322 -4.06 18.74 21.07
C GLY A 322 -5.27 19.53 21.59
N THR A 323 -5.95 20.34 20.78
CA THR A 323 -7.17 21.08 21.18
C THR A 323 -8.44 20.22 21.34
N GLY A 324 -8.34 18.92 21.07
CA GLY A 324 -9.44 17.97 21.25
C GLY A 324 -10.46 17.93 20.11
N LYS A 325 -10.10 18.33 18.87
CA LYS A 325 -10.97 18.16 17.68
C LYS A 325 -11.56 16.75 17.56
N THR A 326 -10.72 15.72 17.66
CA THR A 326 -11.15 14.31 17.64
C THR A 326 -12.11 13.96 18.79
N TYR A 327 -11.95 14.60 19.95
CA TYR A 327 -12.87 14.41 21.08
C TYR A 327 -14.25 15.05 20.78
N LEU A 328 -14.28 16.22 20.13
CA LEU A 328 -15.51 16.82 19.62
C LEU A 328 -16.18 15.95 18.54
N TRP A 329 -15.39 15.35 17.62
CA TRP A 329 -15.88 14.37 16.65
C TRP A 329 -16.54 13.18 17.33
N LYS A 330 -15.92 12.67 18.40
CA LYS A 330 -16.48 11.60 19.23
C LYS A 330 -17.80 12.03 19.88
N ALA A 331 -17.89 13.26 20.39
CA ALA A 331 -19.12 13.79 20.99
C ALA A 331 -20.29 13.83 19.99
N LEU A 332 -20.04 14.32 18.77
CA LEU A 332 -21.05 14.41 17.71
C LEU A 332 -21.50 13.02 17.22
N THR A 333 -20.53 12.14 16.95
CA THR A 333 -20.80 10.79 16.43
C THR A 333 -21.55 9.94 17.44
N THR A 334 -21.13 9.91 18.72
CA THR A 334 -21.83 9.19 19.79
C THR A 334 -23.25 9.70 19.99
N LYS A 335 -23.46 11.03 19.97
CA LYS A 335 -24.80 11.64 20.07
C LYS A 335 -25.72 11.17 18.96
N LEU A 336 -25.35 11.44 17.71
CA LEU A 336 -26.22 11.21 16.56
C LEU A 336 -26.46 9.71 16.32
N ARG A 337 -25.43 8.87 16.49
CA ARG A 337 -25.58 7.41 16.34
C ARG A 337 -26.43 6.79 17.44
N SER A 338 -26.39 7.31 18.68
CA SER A 338 -27.31 6.87 19.75
C SER A 338 -28.78 7.24 19.46
N GLU A 339 -29.03 8.18 18.55
CA GLU A 339 -30.36 8.54 18.05
C GLU A 339 -30.73 7.78 16.76
N GLY A 340 -29.91 6.82 16.32
CA GLY A 340 -30.11 6.06 15.08
C GLY A 340 -29.84 6.87 13.80
N LYS A 341 -29.23 8.06 13.90
CA LYS A 341 -28.87 8.89 12.74
C LYS A 341 -27.56 8.43 12.11
N ILE A 342 -27.49 8.55 10.78
CA ILE A 342 -26.30 8.20 10.01
C ILE A 342 -25.33 9.39 9.97
N VAL A 343 -24.09 9.14 10.41
CA VAL A 343 -22.99 10.09 10.37
C VAL A 343 -21.83 9.50 9.57
N LEU A 344 -21.47 10.12 8.46
CA LEU A 344 -20.31 9.71 7.67
C LEU A 344 -19.07 10.43 8.19
N ALA A 345 -18.31 9.73 9.03
CA ALA A 345 -17.01 10.19 9.50
C ALA A 345 -15.93 9.80 8.49
N VAL A 346 -15.24 10.80 7.94
CA VAL A 346 -14.15 10.62 6.98
C VAL A 346 -12.93 11.42 7.37
N ALA A 347 -11.77 11.02 6.85
CA ALA A 347 -10.54 11.81 6.96
C ALA A 347 -9.78 11.88 5.64
N SER A 348 -8.87 12.85 5.53
CA SER A 348 -8.01 13.01 4.34
C SER A 348 -6.93 11.92 4.21
N CYS A 349 -6.52 11.28 5.30
CA CYS A 349 -5.55 10.18 5.31
C CYS A 349 -6.06 8.96 6.12
N GLY A 350 -5.51 7.77 5.84
CA GLY A 350 -5.92 6.51 6.47
C GLY A 350 -5.73 6.50 7.98
N ILE A 351 -4.57 6.96 8.46
CA ILE A 351 -4.25 7.01 9.89
C ILE A 351 -5.23 7.91 10.65
N ALA A 352 -5.63 9.06 10.09
CA ALA A 352 -6.62 9.91 10.73
C ALA A 352 -8.03 9.28 10.71
N ALA A 353 -8.35 8.49 9.69
CA ALA A 353 -9.63 7.78 9.62
C ALA A 353 -9.77 6.73 10.74
N LEU A 354 -8.68 6.05 11.13
CA LEU A 354 -8.66 5.10 12.25
C LEU A 354 -9.10 5.70 13.58
N LEU A 355 -8.84 7.00 13.79
CA LEU A 355 -9.20 7.70 15.02
C LEU A 355 -10.69 8.05 15.10
N LEU A 356 -11.44 7.88 14.01
CA LEU A 356 -12.87 8.13 13.93
C LEU A 356 -13.62 6.80 13.99
N GLN A 357 -14.63 6.70 14.86
CA GLN A 357 -15.46 5.50 14.94
C GLN A 357 -16.17 5.26 13.58
N GLY A 358 -15.93 4.12 12.94
CA GLY A 358 -16.44 3.83 11.60
C GLY A 358 -15.81 4.70 10.49
N GLY A 359 -14.67 5.33 10.78
CA GLY A 359 -13.98 6.24 9.89
C GLY A 359 -13.48 5.58 8.61
N ARG A 360 -13.54 6.32 7.50
CA ARG A 360 -12.94 5.93 6.22
C ARG A 360 -12.18 7.10 5.61
N THR A 361 -11.27 6.83 4.66
CA THR A 361 -10.73 7.94 3.87
C THR A 361 -11.84 8.56 3.01
N ALA A 362 -11.82 9.87 2.82
CA ALA A 362 -12.80 10.56 1.99
C ALA A 362 -12.81 10.02 0.54
N HIS A 363 -11.63 9.71 0.00
CA HIS A 363 -11.46 9.08 -1.31
C HIS A 363 -12.20 7.75 -1.41
N SER A 364 -12.04 6.87 -0.41
CA SER A 364 -12.71 5.57 -0.38
C SER A 364 -14.22 5.71 -0.19
N ARG A 365 -14.67 6.55 0.76
CA ARG A 365 -16.10 6.70 1.08
C ARG A 365 -16.89 7.29 -0.08
N PHE A 366 -16.36 8.33 -0.72
CA PHE A 366 -17.08 9.06 -1.76
C PHE A 366 -16.65 8.69 -3.18
N ARG A 367 -15.73 7.74 -3.37
CA ARG A 367 -15.20 7.39 -4.70
C ARG A 367 -14.67 8.65 -5.42
N ILE A 368 -13.85 9.43 -4.72
CA ILE A 368 -13.21 10.62 -5.28
C ILE A 368 -12.11 10.15 -6.26
N PRO A 369 -12.08 10.66 -7.50
CA PRO A 369 -11.03 10.32 -8.46
C PRO A 369 -9.64 10.69 -7.93
N LEU A 370 -8.64 9.83 -8.19
CA LEU A 370 -7.24 10.10 -7.81
C LEU A 370 -6.64 11.28 -8.60
N ASN A 371 -6.95 11.34 -9.90
CA ASN A 371 -6.60 12.47 -10.75
C ASN A 371 -7.76 13.46 -10.73
N ILE A 372 -7.64 14.48 -9.87
CA ILE A 372 -8.72 15.43 -9.64
C ILE A 372 -8.47 16.76 -10.35
N THR A 373 -9.54 17.27 -10.96
CA THR A 373 -9.58 18.50 -11.74
C THR A 373 -10.75 19.37 -11.29
N GLU A 374 -10.84 20.59 -11.78
CA GLU A 374 -11.95 21.48 -11.47
C GLU A 374 -13.29 20.88 -11.91
N GLU A 375 -13.33 20.12 -13.01
CA GLU A 375 -14.52 19.51 -13.58
C GLU A 375 -14.91 18.17 -12.95
N SER A 376 -14.04 17.60 -12.10
CA SER A 376 -14.25 16.27 -11.52
C SER A 376 -15.50 16.19 -10.65
N THR A 377 -16.14 15.03 -10.68
CA THR A 377 -17.20 14.59 -9.76
C THR A 377 -16.79 13.29 -9.08
N CYS A 378 -17.48 12.93 -8.01
CA CYS A 378 -17.36 11.63 -7.37
C CYS A 378 -17.97 10.53 -8.25
N GLU A 379 -17.37 9.35 -8.29
CA GLU A 379 -17.85 8.20 -9.09
C GLU A 379 -19.00 7.47 -8.39
N ILE A 380 -20.10 8.19 -8.12
CA ILE A 380 -21.27 7.67 -7.41
C ILE A 380 -22.45 7.61 -8.39
N LYS A 381 -22.86 6.39 -8.75
CA LYS A 381 -24.00 6.18 -9.66
C LYS A 381 -25.33 6.43 -8.93
N GLN A 382 -26.29 7.07 -9.60
CA GLN A 382 -27.67 7.15 -9.11
C GLN A 382 -28.26 5.74 -8.93
N GLY A 383 -29.07 5.54 -7.89
CA GLY A 383 -29.63 4.23 -7.54
C GLY A 383 -28.64 3.24 -6.91
N SER A 384 -27.36 3.61 -6.76
CA SER A 384 -26.41 2.78 -6.00
C SER A 384 -26.71 2.80 -4.50
N HIS A 385 -26.24 1.78 -3.78
CA HIS A 385 -26.34 1.73 -2.32
C HIS A 385 -25.68 2.93 -1.64
N LEU A 386 -24.58 3.44 -2.20
CA LEU A 386 -23.90 4.63 -1.68
C LEU A 386 -24.74 5.89 -1.88
N ALA A 387 -25.40 6.04 -3.02
CA ALA A 387 -26.32 7.15 -3.25
C ALA A 387 -27.50 7.11 -2.25
N GLU A 388 -28.04 5.93 -1.95
CA GLU A 388 -29.11 5.80 -0.95
C GLU A 388 -28.60 6.07 0.48
N LEU A 389 -27.38 5.62 0.83
CA LEU A 389 -26.73 5.97 2.10
C LEU A 389 -26.60 7.49 2.25
N LEU A 390 -26.14 8.18 1.20
CA LEU A 390 -25.99 9.64 1.20
C LEU A 390 -27.32 10.36 1.38
N LYS A 391 -28.41 9.86 0.78
CA LYS A 391 -29.77 10.41 0.98
C LYS A 391 -30.27 10.29 2.42
N LYS A 392 -29.82 9.28 3.17
CA LYS A 392 -30.19 9.06 4.58
C LYS A 392 -29.18 9.64 5.58
N THR A 393 -28.07 10.17 5.08
CA THR A 393 -27.01 10.75 5.93
C THR A 393 -27.49 12.07 6.55
N SER A 394 -27.29 12.23 7.85
CA SER A 394 -27.65 13.47 8.58
C SER A 394 -26.48 14.44 8.72
N LEU A 395 -25.25 13.93 8.69
CA LEU A 395 -24.03 14.68 8.91
C LEU A 395 -22.85 14.03 8.18
N ILE A 396 -22.05 14.85 7.50
CA ILE A 396 -20.73 14.45 7.03
C ILE A 396 -19.67 15.20 7.85
N LEU A 397 -18.78 14.44 8.46
CA LEU A 397 -17.64 14.93 9.21
C LEU A 397 -16.36 14.59 8.45
N TRP A 398 -15.52 15.57 8.14
CA TRP A 398 -14.25 15.37 7.44
C TRP A 398 -13.08 15.95 8.23
N ASP A 399 -12.24 15.07 8.80
CA ASP A 399 -11.03 15.46 9.54
C ASP A 399 -9.78 15.56 8.65
N GLY A 400 -8.86 16.44 9.03
CA GLY A 400 -7.66 16.72 8.22
C GLY A 400 -7.96 17.45 6.91
N ALA A 401 -9.02 18.27 6.87
CA ALA A 401 -9.45 18.97 5.67
C ALA A 401 -8.36 19.85 5.00
N PRO A 402 -7.46 20.55 5.74
CA PRO A 402 -6.38 21.33 5.13
C PRO A 402 -5.41 20.53 4.26
N MET A 403 -5.30 19.21 4.47
CA MET A 403 -4.41 18.34 3.68
C MET A 403 -5.02 17.96 2.32
N ALA A 404 -6.34 18.09 2.15
CA ALA A 404 -7.01 17.70 0.92
C ALA A 404 -7.03 18.84 -0.09
N ASN A 405 -6.87 18.49 -1.37
CA ASN A 405 -7.02 19.46 -2.46
C ASN A 405 -8.46 19.99 -2.49
N LYS A 406 -8.63 21.29 -2.73
CA LYS A 406 -9.95 21.94 -2.83
C LYS A 406 -10.89 21.22 -3.78
N HIS A 407 -10.38 20.68 -4.88
CA HIS A 407 -11.19 20.00 -5.87
C HIS A 407 -11.83 18.71 -5.32
N CYS A 408 -11.29 18.10 -4.25
CA CYS A 408 -11.94 16.96 -3.58
C CYS A 408 -13.27 17.37 -2.95
N PHE A 409 -13.32 18.57 -2.34
CA PHE A 409 -14.53 19.12 -1.74
C PHE A 409 -15.51 19.58 -2.82
N GLU A 410 -15.00 20.20 -3.89
CA GLU A 410 -15.82 20.68 -5.01
C GLU A 410 -16.44 19.53 -5.80
N ALA A 411 -15.71 18.42 -5.98
CA ALA A 411 -16.24 17.20 -6.59
C ALA A 411 -17.35 16.59 -5.73
N LEU A 412 -17.17 16.56 -4.41
CA LEU A 412 -18.21 16.09 -3.49
C LEU A 412 -19.43 17.01 -3.50
N ASP A 413 -19.24 18.33 -3.51
CA ASP A 413 -20.32 19.32 -3.62
C ASP A 413 -21.17 19.05 -4.86
N LYS A 414 -20.57 19.02 -6.06
CA LYS A 414 -21.25 18.75 -7.33
C LYS A 414 -22.04 17.45 -7.30
N SER A 415 -21.44 16.40 -6.73
CA SER A 415 -22.06 15.07 -6.65
C SER A 415 -23.24 15.05 -5.69
N LEU A 416 -23.14 15.73 -4.55
CA LEU A 416 -24.23 15.81 -3.58
C LEU A 416 -25.40 16.66 -4.09
N ARG A 417 -25.13 17.74 -4.84
CA ARG A 417 -26.20 18.52 -5.49
C ARG A 417 -27.04 17.64 -6.42
N ASP A 418 -26.40 16.80 -7.21
CA ASP A 418 -27.10 15.86 -8.10
C ASP A 418 -27.81 14.73 -7.35
N ILE A 419 -27.16 14.08 -6.39
CA ILE A 419 -27.74 12.95 -5.65
C ILE A 419 -28.95 13.37 -4.80
N LEU A 420 -28.88 14.56 -4.18
CA LEU A 420 -29.87 15.06 -3.24
C LEU A 420 -31.02 15.83 -3.90
N ARG A 421 -31.00 16.06 -5.22
CA ARG A 421 -32.08 16.75 -5.95
C ARG A 421 -33.45 16.10 -5.80
N PHE A 422 -33.47 14.80 -5.51
CA PHE A 422 -34.70 14.02 -5.30
C PHE A 422 -35.25 14.12 -3.88
N THR A 423 -34.47 14.67 -2.94
CA THR A 423 -34.82 14.80 -1.52
C THR A 423 -34.88 16.26 -1.08
N ASN A 424 -34.28 17.17 -1.83
CA ASN A 424 -34.24 18.61 -1.57
C ASN A 424 -34.36 19.36 -2.90
N GLU A 425 -35.48 20.04 -3.12
CA GLU A 425 -35.79 20.73 -4.39
C GLU A 425 -34.79 21.84 -4.72
N ASN A 426 -34.16 22.45 -3.71
CA ASN A 426 -33.17 23.51 -3.87
C ASN A 426 -31.73 22.99 -3.69
N SER A 427 -31.45 21.74 -4.06
CA SER A 427 -30.13 21.14 -3.86
C SER A 427 -29.07 21.76 -4.78
N ASP A 428 -29.44 22.21 -5.97
CA ASP A 428 -28.56 22.80 -6.97
C ASP A 428 -28.02 24.18 -6.56
N GLU A 429 -28.79 24.95 -5.79
CA GLU A 429 -28.39 26.27 -5.29
C GLU A 429 -27.65 26.22 -3.96
N LYS A 430 -27.77 25.12 -3.20
CA LYS A 430 -27.17 24.98 -1.87
C LYS A 430 -25.82 24.26 -1.92
N PRO A 431 -24.81 24.73 -1.15
CA PRO A 431 -23.56 23.99 -1.00
C PRO A 431 -23.85 22.57 -0.49
N PHE A 432 -23.17 21.59 -1.08
CA PHE A 432 -23.29 20.16 -0.83
C PHE A 432 -24.74 19.64 -0.88
N GLY A 433 -25.59 20.22 -1.74
CA GLY A 433 -26.99 19.81 -1.86
C GLY A 433 -27.85 20.12 -0.62
N GLY A 434 -27.36 21.00 0.27
CA GLY A 434 -28.00 21.31 1.56
C GLY A 434 -27.64 20.34 2.68
N MET A 435 -26.67 19.44 2.49
CA MET A 435 -26.13 18.58 3.55
C MET A 435 -25.36 19.40 4.58
N THR A 436 -25.48 19.08 5.87
CA THR A 436 -24.62 19.68 6.92
C THR A 436 -23.23 19.04 6.83
N ILE A 437 -22.20 19.85 6.53
CA ILE A 437 -20.80 19.41 6.43
C ILE A 437 -19.96 20.08 7.50
N ILE A 438 -19.15 19.27 8.19
CA ILE A 438 -18.19 19.73 9.17
C ILE A 438 -16.79 19.39 8.70
N LEU A 439 -15.95 20.40 8.53
CA LEU A 439 -14.55 20.25 8.20
C LEU A 439 -13.69 20.51 9.43
N GLY A 440 -12.73 19.63 9.68
CA GLY A 440 -11.80 19.69 10.79
C GLY A 440 -10.37 19.89 10.34
N GLY A 441 -9.62 20.76 11.01
CA GLY A 441 -8.18 20.80 10.77
C GLY A 441 -7.43 21.95 11.41
N ASP A 442 -6.20 22.10 10.96
CA ASP A 442 -5.26 23.13 11.37
C ASP A 442 -4.43 23.53 10.15
N PHE A 443 -4.52 24.79 9.72
CA PHE A 443 -3.76 25.26 8.54
C PHE A 443 -2.26 25.42 8.79
N ARG A 444 -1.82 25.30 10.05
CA ARG A 444 -0.40 25.24 10.43
C ARG A 444 0.21 23.86 10.20
N GLN A 445 -0.62 22.85 9.90
CA GLN A 445 -0.16 21.49 9.60
C GLN A 445 0.10 21.32 8.10
N ILE A 446 0.14 20.07 7.65
CA ILE A 446 0.42 19.72 6.27
C ILE A 446 -0.69 20.27 5.34
N LEU A 447 -0.27 21.03 4.33
CA LEU A 447 -1.12 21.52 3.25
C LEU A 447 -1.21 20.49 2.11
N PRO A 448 -2.05 20.70 1.08
CA PRO A 448 -2.23 19.72 0.02
C PRO A 448 -0.92 19.45 -0.72
N VAL A 449 -0.66 18.16 -0.97
CA VAL A 449 0.54 17.72 -1.67
C VAL A 449 0.38 18.00 -3.17
N ILE A 450 1.20 18.91 -3.71
CA ILE A 450 1.30 19.18 -5.14
C ILE A 450 2.69 18.77 -5.59
N THR A 451 2.79 17.69 -6.37
CA THR A 451 4.08 17.16 -6.85
C THR A 451 4.84 18.22 -7.63
N LYS A 452 6.06 18.54 -7.20
CA LYS A 452 6.90 19.62 -7.76
C LYS A 452 6.22 21.01 -7.73
N GLY A 453 5.21 21.18 -6.89
CA GLY A 453 4.46 22.41 -6.76
C GLY A 453 5.24 23.49 -6.02
N ARG A 454 5.07 24.75 -6.45
CA ARG A 454 5.53 25.93 -5.72
C ARG A 454 4.54 26.31 -4.61
N ARG A 455 4.96 27.19 -3.70
CA ARG A 455 4.14 27.68 -2.57
C ARG A 455 2.79 28.22 -3.05
N GLU A 456 2.75 28.96 -4.15
CA GLU A 456 1.53 29.56 -4.71
C GLU A 456 0.56 28.48 -5.18
N GLN A 457 1.07 27.41 -5.78
CA GLN A 457 0.26 26.28 -6.27
C GLN A 457 -0.32 25.48 -5.10
N ILE A 458 0.47 25.25 -4.04
CA ILE A 458 0.01 24.60 -2.81
C ILE A 458 -1.09 25.42 -2.15
N VAL A 459 -0.87 26.74 -1.99
CA VAL A 459 -1.88 27.66 -1.43
C VAL A 459 -3.14 27.68 -2.30
N ASN A 460 -3.01 27.72 -3.63
CA ASN A 460 -4.14 27.69 -4.55
C ASN A 460 -4.95 26.39 -4.48
N ALA A 461 -4.33 25.28 -4.09
CA ALA A 461 -4.98 24.00 -3.89
C ALA A 461 -5.70 23.86 -2.54
N THR A 462 -5.54 24.81 -1.61
CA THR A 462 -6.20 24.75 -0.30
C THR A 462 -7.70 25.05 -0.38
N ILE A 463 -8.48 24.50 0.55
CA ILE A 463 -9.92 24.77 0.67
C ILE A 463 -10.25 26.26 0.82
N LYS A 464 -9.35 27.08 1.40
CA LYS A 464 -9.51 28.54 1.50
C LYS A 464 -9.59 29.23 0.12
N ARG A 465 -9.15 28.56 -0.94
CA ARG A 465 -9.20 29.04 -2.34
C ARG A 465 -10.30 28.38 -3.16
N SER A 466 -11.22 27.67 -2.52
CA SER A 466 -12.45 27.15 -3.14
C SER A 466 -13.57 28.18 -3.11
N TYR A 467 -14.49 28.10 -4.08
CA TYR A 467 -15.74 28.85 -4.01
C TYR A 467 -16.60 28.47 -2.80
N LEU A 468 -16.38 27.29 -2.21
CA LEU A 468 -17.11 26.80 -1.03
C LEU A 468 -16.73 27.55 0.25
N TRP A 469 -15.51 28.08 0.34
CA TRP A 469 -14.97 28.64 1.60
C TRP A 469 -15.84 29.74 2.20
N LYS A 470 -16.43 30.60 1.35
CA LYS A 470 -17.30 31.70 1.79
C LYS A 470 -18.57 31.26 2.52
N HIS A 471 -18.94 29.98 2.42
CA HIS A 471 -20.11 29.42 3.08
C HIS A 471 -19.81 28.84 4.47
N PHE A 472 -18.53 28.71 4.84
CA PHE A 472 -18.13 28.09 6.10
C PHE A 472 -18.17 29.06 7.28
N GLU A 473 -18.90 28.69 8.33
CA GLU A 473 -18.83 29.30 9.66
C GLU A 473 -17.61 28.72 10.42
N ILE A 474 -16.70 29.56 10.89
CA ILE A 474 -15.45 29.12 11.54
C ILE A 474 -15.62 29.09 13.06
N PHE A 475 -15.23 27.97 13.68
CA PHE A 475 -15.15 27.81 15.13
C PHE A 475 -13.72 27.46 15.52
N GLU A 476 -13.13 28.26 16.40
CA GLU A 476 -11.76 28.07 16.86
C GLU A 476 -11.74 27.34 18.21
N LEU A 477 -10.94 26.27 18.31
CA LEU A 477 -10.62 25.60 19.55
C LEU A 477 -9.26 26.10 20.03
N THR A 478 -9.25 26.82 21.16
CA THR A 478 -8.05 27.52 21.63
C THR A 478 -7.36 26.86 22.81
N GLN A 479 -8.02 25.93 23.50
CA GLN A 479 -7.48 25.29 24.69
C GLN A 479 -6.75 23.98 24.37
N ASN A 480 -5.46 23.87 24.73
CA ASN A 480 -4.70 22.63 24.63
C ASN A 480 -5.17 21.62 25.71
N MET A 481 -5.64 20.47 25.25
CA MET A 481 -6.13 19.38 26.10
C MET A 481 -5.13 18.21 26.19
N ARG A 482 -4.15 18.14 25.30
CA ARG A 482 -3.14 17.08 25.24
C ARG A 482 -1.98 17.33 26.20
N LEU A 483 -1.49 18.57 26.24
CA LEU A 483 -0.39 19.00 27.11
C LEU A 483 -0.91 19.52 28.46
N LYS A 484 -1.81 18.77 29.10
CA LYS A 484 -2.21 19.04 30.49
C LYS A 484 -1.23 18.34 31.41
N CYS A 485 -0.46 19.12 32.17
CA CYS A 485 0.44 18.55 33.17
C CYS A 485 -0.38 17.84 34.26
N LEU A 486 -0.19 16.52 34.37
CA LEU A 486 -0.85 15.68 35.38
C LEU A 486 -0.19 15.79 36.76
N SER A 487 1.04 16.33 36.81
CA SER A 487 1.75 16.59 38.06
C SER A 487 1.25 17.89 38.69
N ASP A 488 1.12 17.91 40.01
CA ASP A 488 0.83 19.13 40.76
C ASP A 488 2.05 20.04 40.98
N ASP A 489 3.24 19.57 40.61
CA ASP A 489 4.48 20.35 40.68
C ASP A 489 4.40 21.61 39.79
N PRO A 490 4.46 22.82 40.38
CA PRO A 490 4.45 24.08 39.64
C PRO A 490 5.54 24.18 38.56
N ILE A 491 6.72 23.62 38.81
CA ILE A 491 7.85 23.69 37.86
C ILE A 491 7.54 22.86 36.62
N GLN A 492 6.99 21.65 36.80
CA GLN A 492 6.60 20.79 35.68
C GLN A 492 5.41 21.38 34.92
N LYS A 493 4.42 21.95 35.63
CA LYS A 493 3.32 22.69 34.98
C LYS A 493 3.83 23.82 34.10
N GLN A 494 4.79 24.60 34.60
CA GLN A 494 5.40 25.69 33.85
C GLN A 494 6.15 25.19 32.60
N LYS A 495 7.01 24.17 32.72
CA LYS A 495 7.74 23.59 31.58
C LYS A 495 6.82 23.09 30.47
N VAL A 496 5.73 22.41 30.83
CA VAL A 496 4.76 21.91 29.85
C VAL A 496 4.04 23.08 29.15
N ALA A 497 3.72 24.15 29.88
CA ALA A 497 3.12 25.34 29.32
C ALA A 497 4.08 26.08 28.37
N GLU A 498 5.35 26.24 28.75
CA GLU A 498 6.39 26.84 27.90
C GLU A 498 6.60 26.03 26.61
N PHE A 499 6.62 24.70 26.71
CA PHE A 499 6.70 23.82 25.54
C PHE A 499 5.48 23.93 24.63
N ALA A 500 4.27 23.98 25.19
CA ALA A 500 3.03 24.14 24.43
C ALA A 500 3.00 25.47 23.66
N GLU A 501 3.42 26.56 24.31
CA GLU A 501 3.53 27.88 23.70
C GLU A 501 4.60 27.91 22.61
N TRP A 502 5.77 27.32 22.83
CA TRP A 502 6.84 27.25 21.83
C TRP A 502 6.40 26.52 20.55
N ILE A 503 5.69 25.38 20.67
CA ILE A 503 5.12 24.68 19.51
C ILE A 503 4.12 25.57 18.75
N LEU A 504 3.27 26.28 19.48
CA LEU A 504 2.27 27.17 18.88
C LEU A 504 2.94 28.31 18.10
N GLN A 505 3.99 28.91 18.69
CA GLN A 505 4.77 29.96 18.03
C GLN A 505 5.50 29.46 16.78
N ILE A 506 6.00 28.21 16.79
CA ILE A 506 6.54 27.57 15.57
C ILE A 506 5.46 27.49 14.49
N GLY A 507 4.28 26.97 14.85
CA GLY A 507 3.16 26.83 13.90
C GLY A 507 2.70 28.18 13.33
N ASP A 508 2.74 29.24 14.13
CA ASP A 508 2.41 30.60 13.73
C ASP A 508 3.54 31.30 12.95
N GLY A 509 4.72 30.67 12.81
CA GLY A 509 5.88 31.26 12.13
C GLY A 509 6.55 32.40 12.91
N LYS A 510 6.41 32.44 14.23
CA LYS A 510 6.93 33.52 15.11
C LYS A 510 8.31 33.24 15.71
N THR A 511 8.86 32.03 15.52
CA THR A 511 10.13 31.59 16.11
C THR A 511 11.28 31.54 15.10
N ALA A 512 11.38 32.54 14.23
CA ALA A 512 12.50 32.67 13.31
C ALA A 512 13.82 32.76 14.09
N SER A 513 14.84 32.05 13.62
CA SER A 513 16.18 32.12 14.19
C SER A 513 16.93 33.35 13.70
N ASP A 514 18.03 33.69 14.37
CA ASP A 514 18.95 34.75 13.96
C ASP A 514 19.57 34.49 12.56
N GLU A 515 19.47 33.26 12.03
CA GLU A 515 19.97 32.84 10.72
C GLU A 515 18.95 33.02 9.58
N GLY A 516 17.73 33.49 9.87
CA GLY A 516 16.70 33.84 8.89
C GLY A 516 15.31 33.25 9.21
N GLU A 517 14.30 33.74 8.48
CA GLU A 517 12.89 33.38 8.65
C GLU A 517 12.58 31.90 8.38
N ASP A 518 13.43 31.20 7.63
CA ASP A 518 13.27 29.78 7.28
C ASP A 518 13.85 28.82 8.33
N TRP A 519 14.53 29.33 9.36
CA TRP A 519 15.24 28.53 10.35
C TRP A 519 14.59 28.66 11.74
N ILE A 520 14.50 27.55 12.47
CA ILE A 520 13.99 27.52 13.85
C ILE A 520 15.11 27.13 14.83
N LYS A 521 15.12 27.75 16.01
CA LYS A 521 16.04 27.37 17.09
C LYS A 521 15.37 26.38 18.03
N ILE A 522 15.92 25.16 18.09
CA ILE A 522 15.43 24.11 18.99
C ILE A 522 16.04 24.29 20.40
N PRO A 523 15.23 24.26 21.48
CA PRO A 523 15.70 24.26 22.86
C PRO A 523 16.73 23.17 23.14
N LYS A 524 17.78 23.49 23.90
CA LYS A 524 18.94 22.60 24.13
C LYS A 524 18.56 21.31 24.88
N ASP A 525 17.54 21.36 25.72
CA ASP A 525 17.00 20.24 26.47
C ASP A 525 16.24 19.24 25.59
N LEU A 526 15.82 19.63 24.39
CA LEU A 526 15.19 18.75 23.40
C LEU A 526 16.21 18.14 22.42
N LEU A 527 17.48 18.53 22.50
CA LEU A 527 18.54 18.06 21.61
C LEU A 527 19.31 16.91 22.25
N LEU A 528 19.48 15.83 21.48
CA LEU A 528 20.45 14.79 21.82
C LEU A 528 21.88 15.31 21.60
N GLN A 529 22.78 15.01 22.53
CA GLN A 529 24.20 15.38 22.39
C GLN A 529 24.83 14.63 21.22
N LYS A 530 25.78 15.27 20.52
CA LYS A 530 26.41 14.68 19.35
C LYS A 530 27.36 13.54 19.76
N GLY A 531 26.90 12.30 19.63
CA GLY A 531 27.70 11.09 19.79
C GLY A 531 28.42 10.65 18.51
N GLU A 532 29.32 9.67 18.65
CA GLU A 532 30.05 9.05 17.51
C GLU A 532 29.09 8.24 16.61
N ASN A 533 28.21 7.42 17.21
CA ASN A 533 27.17 6.69 16.49
C ASN A 533 25.80 7.33 16.70
N ARG A 534 25.38 8.16 15.74
CA ARG A 534 24.11 8.91 15.82
C ARG A 534 22.87 8.01 15.75
N LYS A 535 22.93 6.92 14.99
CA LYS A 535 21.79 6.00 14.82
C LYS A 535 21.54 5.25 16.13
N GLU A 536 22.60 4.71 16.72
CA GLU A 536 22.53 4.02 18.01
C GLU A 536 21.99 4.95 19.09
N LEU A 537 22.50 6.18 19.17
CA LEU A 537 22.07 7.14 20.18
C LEU A 537 20.57 7.48 20.07
N ILE A 538 20.04 7.63 18.86
CA ILE A 538 18.60 7.86 18.64
C ILE A 538 17.79 6.65 19.12
N VAL A 539 18.23 5.44 18.74
CA VAL A 539 17.53 4.19 19.11
C VAL A 539 17.58 3.97 20.61
N GLU A 540 18.74 4.07 21.27
CA GLU A 540 18.88 3.91 22.72
C GLU A 540 18.09 4.96 23.51
N SER A 541 18.03 6.21 23.01
CA SER A 541 17.29 7.29 23.68
C SER A 541 15.78 7.08 23.64
N ILE A 542 15.23 6.51 22.56
CA ILE A 542 13.79 6.32 22.39
C ILE A 542 13.36 4.93 22.86
N TYR A 543 14.14 3.91 22.54
CA TYR A 543 13.94 2.51 22.87
C TYR A 543 15.05 1.99 23.82
N PRO A 544 15.07 2.44 25.09
CA PRO A 544 16.04 1.93 26.05
C PRO A 544 15.79 0.44 26.33
N ASN A 545 16.85 -0.37 26.36
CA ASN A 545 16.75 -1.82 26.58
C ASN A 545 15.91 -2.56 25.52
N LEU A 546 15.99 -2.12 24.25
CA LEU A 546 15.22 -2.68 23.13
C LEU A 546 15.37 -4.21 23.04
N LEU A 547 16.59 -4.73 23.16
CA LEU A 547 16.86 -6.18 23.06
C LEU A 547 16.12 -7.02 24.10
N GLN A 548 15.85 -6.47 25.29
CA GLN A 548 15.07 -7.18 26.32
C GLN A 548 13.56 -6.99 26.14
N LYS A 549 13.14 -5.86 25.57
CA LYS A 549 11.74 -5.40 25.60
C LYS A 549 11.01 -5.39 24.27
N TYR A 550 11.66 -5.74 23.15
CA TYR A 550 11.04 -5.72 21.83
C TYR A 550 9.83 -6.65 21.66
N ARG A 551 9.53 -7.53 22.63
CA ARG A 551 8.31 -8.36 22.65
C ARG A 551 7.20 -7.80 23.55
N GLU A 552 7.48 -6.75 24.31
CA GLU A 552 6.52 -6.11 25.20
C GLU A 552 5.66 -5.12 24.40
N ARG A 553 4.36 -5.39 24.29
CA ARG A 553 3.42 -4.57 23.52
C ARG A 553 3.37 -3.13 24.02
N ASP A 554 3.13 -2.93 25.32
CA ASP A 554 2.98 -1.61 25.93
C ASP A 554 4.27 -0.76 25.77
N TYR A 555 5.44 -1.42 25.82
CA TYR A 555 6.72 -0.77 25.58
C TYR A 555 6.82 -0.19 24.16
N LEU A 556 6.37 -0.93 23.15
CA LEU A 556 6.42 -0.51 21.76
C LEU A 556 5.38 0.56 21.42
N GLU A 557 4.16 0.45 21.95
CA GLU A 557 3.04 1.33 21.61
C GLU A 557 3.24 2.79 22.07
N GLU A 558 4.05 3.03 23.09
CA GLU A 558 4.30 4.37 23.64
C GLU A 558 5.42 5.14 22.92
N ARG A 559 6.07 4.55 21.91
CA ARG A 559 7.33 5.06 21.34
C ARG A 559 7.26 5.14 19.82
N ALA A 560 7.86 6.18 19.25
CA ALA A 560 7.98 6.35 17.81
C ALA A 560 9.20 7.21 17.46
N ILE A 561 9.82 6.92 16.31
CA ILE A 561 10.85 7.76 15.70
C ILE A 561 10.25 8.35 14.42
N LEU A 562 10.26 9.67 14.30
CA LEU A 562 9.79 10.37 13.11
C LEU A 562 10.98 10.93 12.34
N CYS A 563 11.00 10.73 11.02
CA CYS A 563 12.04 11.25 10.15
C CYS A 563 11.44 12.09 9.02
N PRO A 564 12.16 13.11 8.52
CA PRO A 564 11.67 13.95 7.43
C PRO A 564 11.64 13.24 6.08
N ARG A 565 12.35 12.12 5.92
CA ARG A 565 12.49 11.38 4.67
C ARG A 565 12.38 9.88 4.89
N ASN A 566 11.80 9.19 3.91
CA ASN A 566 11.60 7.74 3.94
C ASN A 566 12.91 6.94 3.88
N ASP A 567 13.95 7.47 3.22
CA ASP A 567 15.29 6.86 3.20
C ASP A 567 15.88 6.74 4.62
N THR A 568 15.71 7.79 5.42
CA THR A 568 16.16 7.86 6.81
C THR A 568 15.34 6.94 7.71
N VAL A 569 14.01 6.84 7.46
CA VAL A 569 13.16 5.85 8.14
C VAL A 569 13.66 4.44 7.87
N LYS A 570 13.93 4.10 6.61
CA LYS A 570 14.46 2.80 6.21
C LYS A 570 15.80 2.50 6.88
N GLU A 571 16.73 3.44 6.85
CA GLU A 571 18.04 3.29 7.50
C GLU A 571 17.97 3.02 9.01
N ILE A 572 17.03 3.64 9.73
CA ILE A 572 16.84 3.41 11.16
C ILE A 572 16.15 2.07 11.41
N ASN A 573 15.13 1.74 10.61
CA ASN A 573 14.43 0.46 10.71
C ASN A 573 15.38 -0.71 10.44
N ASP A 574 16.24 -0.63 9.41
CA ASP A 574 17.25 -1.63 9.09
C ASP A 574 18.28 -1.78 10.23
N HIS A 575 18.68 -0.67 10.85
CA HIS A 575 19.57 -0.67 12.02
C HIS A 575 18.92 -1.41 13.20
N ILE A 576 17.69 -1.05 13.58
CA ILE A 576 16.92 -1.76 14.62
C ILE A 576 16.77 -3.24 14.27
N MET A 577 16.49 -3.54 12.99
CA MET A 577 16.29 -4.90 12.53
C MET A 577 17.54 -5.77 12.68
N SER A 578 18.72 -5.18 12.47
CA SER A 578 20.00 -5.87 12.65
C SER A 578 20.29 -6.26 14.10
N GLN A 579 19.69 -5.56 15.08
CA GLN A 579 19.89 -5.83 16.50
C GLN A 579 18.97 -6.95 17.04
N ILE A 580 17.76 -7.08 16.50
CA ILE A 580 16.77 -8.04 17.01
C ILE A 580 17.17 -9.49 16.68
N GLN A 581 17.23 -10.31 17.71
CA GLN A 581 17.49 -11.76 17.62
C GLN A 581 16.22 -12.50 17.18
N GLY A 582 16.30 -13.20 16.05
CA GLY A 582 15.21 -14.02 15.52
C GLY A 582 15.46 -14.38 14.06
N ASP A 583 14.74 -15.37 13.57
CA ASP A 583 14.80 -15.79 12.17
C ASP A 583 14.20 -14.68 11.29
N GLU A 584 14.93 -14.30 10.25
CA GLU A 584 14.50 -13.37 9.21
C GLU A 584 13.76 -14.13 8.12
N VAL A 585 12.58 -13.64 7.76
CA VAL A 585 11.83 -14.09 6.60
C VAL A 585 11.79 -12.96 5.59
N THR A 586 12.19 -13.26 4.36
CA THR A 586 12.20 -12.32 3.25
C THR A 586 11.04 -12.59 2.30
N TYR A 587 10.23 -11.57 2.06
CA TYR A 587 9.13 -11.58 1.09
C TYR A 587 9.55 -10.74 -0.11
N LEU A 588 9.48 -11.34 -1.32
CA LEU A 588 9.86 -10.68 -2.57
C LEU A 588 8.60 -10.27 -3.35
N SER A 589 8.57 -9.07 -3.91
CA SER A 589 7.47 -8.64 -4.77
C SER A 589 7.54 -9.28 -6.17
N LEU A 590 6.37 -9.41 -6.80
CA LEU A 590 6.25 -9.74 -8.21
C LEU A 590 5.92 -8.47 -9.00
N ASP A 591 6.90 -7.93 -9.73
CA ASP A 591 6.74 -6.66 -10.44
C ASP A 591 6.50 -6.88 -11.94
N THR A 592 5.40 -6.32 -12.48
CA THR A 592 5.05 -6.42 -13.90
C THR A 592 4.64 -5.07 -14.50
N VAL A 593 4.84 -4.91 -15.81
CA VAL A 593 4.43 -3.70 -16.53
C VAL A 593 2.93 -3.77 -16.85
N CYS A 594 2.18 -2.75 -16.45
CA CYS A 594 0.74 -2.67 -16.70
C CYS A 594 0.40 -2.71 -18.20
N LYS A 595 -0.39 -3.70 -18.61
CA LYS A 595 -0.83 -3.96 -20.01
C LYS A 595 -1.75 -2.87 -20.59
N ALA A 596 -2.30 -1.98 -19.74
CA ALA A 596 -3.23 -0.92 -20.16
C ALA A 596 -2.55 0.31 -20.79
N THR A 597 -1.22 0.37 -20.81
CA THR A 597 -0.49 1.45 -21.50
C THR A 597 -0.51 1.20 -23.01
N THR A 598 -1.01 2.16 -23.79
CA THR A 598 -1.28 2.11 -25.24
C THR A 598 -0.06 1.88 -26.16
N ASN A 599 1.12 1.53 -25.61
CA ASN A 599 2.36 1.22 -26.35
C ASN A 599 3.03 -0.07 -25.84
N THR A 600 2.24 -1.12 -25.60
CA THR A 600 2.65 -2.40 -25.01
C THR A 600 3.84 -3.07 -25.69
N ASN A 601 3.91 -3.09 -27.01
CA ASN A 601 4.97 -3.82 -27.72
C ASN A 601 6.35 -3.14 -27.67
N ILE A 602 6.45 -1.84 -27.38
CA ILE A 602 7.75 -1.13 -27.33
C ILE A 602 8.21 -0.94 -25.88
N MET A 603 7.31 -0.69 -24.94
CA MET A 603 7.67 -0.48 -23.53
C MET A 603 8.00 -1.79 -22.79
N MET A 604 7.30 -2.90 -23.07
CA MET A 604 7.65 -4.21 -22.50
C MET A 604 9.05 -4.68 -22.92
N ASN A 605 9.55 -4.20 -24.06
CA ASN A 605 10.90 -4.48 -24.56
C ASN A 605 12.00 -3.65 -23.87
N MET A 606 11.66 -2.60 -23.10
CA MET A 606 12.64 -1.68 -22.51
C MET A 606 12.87 -1.85 -21.00
N GLN A 607 11.95 -2.50 -20.27
CA GLN A 607 12.04 -2.60 -18.80
C GLN A 607 12.14 -4.07 -18.36
N PRO A 608 13.36 -4.60 -18.18
CA PRO A 608 13.55 -5.94 -17.59
C PRO A 608 13.00 -5.99 -16.15
N THR A 609 12.53 -7.15 -15.69
CA THR A 609 12.06 -7.35 -14.30
C THR A 609 13.12 -6.93 -13.29
N GLU A 610 14.39 -7.19 -13.60
CA GLU A 610 15.55 -6.77 -12.80
C GLU A 610 15.61 -5.24 -12.61
N PHE A 611 15.13 -4.45 -13.57
CA PHE A 611 14.98 -3.00 -13.43
C PHE A 611 13.75 -2.63 -12.62
N LEU A 612 12.63 -3.34 -12.79
CA LEU A 612 11.40 -3.10 -12.01
C LEU A 612 11.65 -3.29 -10.52
N ASN A 613 12.36 -4.35 -10.14
CA ASN A 613 12.71 -4.67 -8.75
C ASN A 613 13.63 -3.61 -8.10
N THR A 614 14.24 -2.71 -8.88
CA THR A 614 15.03 -1.57 -8.35
C THR A 614 14.21 -0.31 -8.11
N LEU A 615 12.94 -0.28 -8.55
CA LEU A 615 12.08 0.88 -8.41
C LEU A 615 11.54 0.98 -6.98
N THR A 616 11.75 2.13 -6.36
CA THR A 616 11.14 2.45 -5.06
C THR A 616 10.09 3.54 -5.26
N SER A 617 8.91 3.35 -4.67
CA SER A 617 7.77 4.27 -4.81
C SER A 617 7.18 4.61 -3.45
N PRO A 618 6.88 5.89 -3.16
CA PRO A 618 6.21 6.26 -1.91
C PRO A 618 4.86 5.55 -1.75
N GLY A 619 4.61 4.99 -0.56
CA GLY A 619 3.32 4.36 -0.23
C GLY A 619 3.15 2.92 -0.71
N ILE A 620 4.21 2.29 -1.23
CA ILE A 620 4.25 0.88 -1.60
C ILE A 620 5.51 0.26 -0.95
N PRO A 621 5.47 -1.00 -0.47
CA PRO A 621 6.67 -1.71 -0.07
C PRO A 621 7.71 -1.76 -1.19
N ASP A 622 8.99 -1.79 -0.82
CA ASP A 622 10.07 -2.10 -1.77
C ASP A 622 9.97 -3.56 -2.21
N HIS A 623 10.72 -3.93 -3.26
CA HIS A 623 10.75 -5.31 -3.77
C HIS A 623 11.07 -6.35 -2.69
N GLU A 624 11.93 -6.00 -1.74
CA GLU A 624 12.33 -6.89 -0.64
C GLU A 624 11.76 -6.38 0.68
N LEU A 625 10.89 -7.18 1.30
CA LEU A 625 10.35 -6.94 2.64
C LEU A 625 10.88 -8.00 3.61
N LYS A 626 11.70 -7.56 4.57
CA LYS A 626 12.29 -8.41 5.61
C LYS A 626 11.52 -8.28 6.91
N LEU A 627 11.12 -9.40 7.51
CA LEU A 627 10.38 -9.43 8.76
C LEU A 627 11.00 -10.42 9.76
N LYS A 628 10.87 -10.10 11.05
CA LYS A 628 11.13 -11.01 12.18
C LYS A 628 9.99 -10.94 13.19
N VAL A 629 9.86 -11.98 13.99
CA VAL A 629 8.86 -12.04 15.08
C VAL A 629 9.13 -10.96 16.12
N GLY A 630 8.08 -10.20 16.48
CA GLY A 630 8.13 -9.14 17.49
C GLY A 630 8.25 -7.72 16.93
N LEU A 631 8.33 -7.55 15.61
CA LEU A 631 8.39 -6.22 15.00
C LEU A 631 7.02 -5.52 14.92
N PRO A 632 6.94 -4.23 15.26
CA PRO A 632 5.84 -3.38 14.86
C PRO A 632 5.78 -3.28 13.33
N VAL A 633 4.59 -3.49 12.75
CA VAL A 633 4.33 -3.28 11.31
C VAL A 633 3.20 -2.29 11.13
N MET A 634 3.27 -1.52 10.04
CA MET A 634 2.21 -0.59 9.64
C MET A 634 1.55 -1.11 8.37
N LEU A 635 0.22 -1.14 8.36
CA LEU A 635 -0.54 -1.44 7.15
C LEU A 635 -0.43 -0.25 6.18
N LEU A 636 -0.02 -0.53 4.95
CA LEU A 636 0.09 0.49 3.89
C LEU A 636 -1.15 0.54 2.98
N ARG A 637 -2.10 -0.40 3.18
CA ARG A 637 -3.34 -0.48 2.41
C ARG A 637 -4.51 -0.69 3.36
N ASN A 638 -5.64 -0.08 3.00
CA ASN A 638 -6.92 -0.32 3.65
C ASN A 638 -7.39 -1.75 3.30
N ILE A 639 -7.40 -2.67 4.28
CA ILE A 639 -7.87 -4.05 4.11
C ILE A 639 -9.31 -4.16 4.62
N ASN A 640 -9.55 -3.78 5.87
CA ASN A 640 -10.88 -3.76 6.49
C ASN A 640 -11.00 -2.65 7.53
N GLN A 641 -11.52 -1.50 7.11
CA GLN A 641 -11.67 -0.32 7.97
C GLN A 641 -12.65 -0.56 9.13
N ALA A 642 -13.67 -1.39 8.96
CA ALA A 642 -14.63 -1.71 10.02
C ALA A 642 -13.97 -2.49 11.17
N ALA A 643 -12.94 -3.29 10.86
CA ALA A 643 -12.12 -4.01 11.82
C ALA A 643 -10.88 -3.21 12.29
N GLY A 644 -10.69 -1.97 11.81
CA GLY A 644 -9.49 -1.16 12.10
C GLY A 644 -8.21 -1.62 11.38
N LEU A 645 -8.34 -2.42 10.32
CA LEU A 645 -7.23 -2.90 9.50
C LEU A 645 -7.03 -1.96 8.30
N CYS A 646 -6.42 -0.80 8.50
CA CYS A 646 -6.19 0.14 7.41
C CYS A 646 -4.97 1.05 7.52
#